data_AF-G3I295-F1
#
_entry.id   AF-G3I295-F1
#
_cell.length_a   1.000
_cell.length_b   1.000
_cell.length_c   1.000
_cell.angle_alpha   90.00
_cell.angle_beta   90.00
_cell.angle_gamma   90.00
#
_symmetry.space_group_name_H-M   'P 1'
#
loop_
_entity.id
_entity.type
_entity.pdbx_description
1 polymer ?
#
loop_
_entity_poly.entity_id
_entity_poly.type
_entity_poly.pdbx_seq_one_letter_code
_entity_poly.pdbx_strand_id
1 'polypeptide(L)'
;MSSPLLQSLCLHWTMSSSVSQGLLLLAGLCCLFSGSQPQDPLEIDVEEHDHEHQQPLSCQRISYSIIQLTFTLYRKSGSWTKDANILFSPMNIFIASLMLSLGAKNNTHNQILEGLKINTSEIPENYMHACLQQLIHILHLPDHRSQLTIGSSLFIDQSLKLLDQFVNNVRWLYHSKAIPADFKDTQKAQEQINEYVEGVTQGKIVGLVKDLEKGTALALMNYIFFQGKEYDEVDFEHKLEADFHVNKDVTVKVPTINRRGRFFLHREEELSSWVMVKHYMGDAIAFFMLPDQGEMQKLEENLNRKHFRNILNLIDKRTANLYFPKLFMSTTYDLKSILSTLGITQIFSNEADLSGITRDAPLKLDKTKDYQKTGDSDDDKKQEITQCQNFAPTITNISLSLLQKAIHWPEQTNFVFSPVSIIAAFAMLSLGAKGNTHKQILDGLRFDLMKMPEMEVHKCFQSFLHTFLQPNYQLHVTTGSSLFLHKNLRVKNKFKKMVMELYNSEVIPIDFRKFQTATMHINKHVMKRSYGHVLKVTNDLSVDTLLALVNFISFDGAQLGKFKPDSLEIMEFQLNTGKVVMVPIVKRLGKFYLLKDKNLSSWVLMQRYAGNILAFFILPDLGKMEELIQNLNYEYLNSIHRRISTRMMTPFFSHGLLLLAGLCYLLSRTQATYEEFYSDTSINRFNCRKVALTISNFSISLYKEMAQESKHENILFSPVRVVASILMLSLGANGNVSQHTLEALKLNKTGLSEAEIHKCFQYLLRALNQPNEVSPLRSGSSVFIHRNLNQGNKSVEMIKNLYLSEVVAINFRDCNEAKTQINNHMMKKTNRKIMHMTKELKNDTFLAMMNYIIWNGKIISNFDCQFIKMENFYLGRRQAMKVPMVNNVGVYHLFQVNDLSSTVLMHTNNKGSAIAYFIIPKNKNLYKVEERLTFPHFRRMTQQFSLR
;
A
#
# COMPACT_ATOMS: atom_id res chain seq x y z
N MET A 1 36.81 -44.91 2.84
CA MET A 1 37.92 -44.25 3.55
C MET A 1 37.66 -42.75 3.61
N SER A 2 37.39 -42.25 4.83
CA SER A 2 37.77 -40.92 5.37
C SER A 2 37.66 -39.65 4.51
N SER A 3 36.67 -38.81 4.88
CA SER A 3 36.74 -37.33 5.07
C SER A 3 38.04 -36.90 5.83
N PRO A 4 38.57 -35.64 5.80
CA PRO A 4 37.82 -34.36 5.83
C PRO A 4 38.51 -33.03 5.32
N LEU A 5 37.79 -31.90 5.53
CA LEU A 5 38.22 -30.49 5.77
C LEU A 5 38.42 -29.45 4.62
N LEU A 6 37.50 -28.46 4.66
CA LEU A 6 37.68 -26.99 4.76
C LEU A 6 38.01 -26.08 3.54
N GLN A 7 37.14 -25.06 3.44
CA GLN A 7 37.41 -23.61 3.42
C GLN A 7 37.32 -22.78 2.11
N SER A 8 36.38 -21.82 2.20
CA SER A 8 36.38 -20.46 1.65
C SER A 8 36.31 -20.26 0.13
N LEU A 9 35.24 -19.61 -0.32
CA LEU A 9 35.26 -18.59 -1.37
C LEU A 9 34.01 -17.71 -1.23
N CYS A 10 34.03 -16.87 -0.21
CA CYS A 10 33.19 -15.67 -0.10
C CYS A 10 33.86 -14.60 -0.97
N LEU A 11 33.35 -14.33 -2.17
CA LEU A 11 33.85 -13.25 -3.03
C LEU A 11 33.46 -11.89 -2.44
N HIS A 12 34.36 -11.34 -1.64
CA HIS A 12 34.37 -9.95 -1.20
C HIS A 12 34.64 -9.03 -2.39
N TRP A 13 33.79 -8.01 -2.60
CA TRP A 13 34.10 -6.90 -3.50
C TRP A 13 34.66 -5.75 -2.67
N THR A 14 35.99 -5.68 -2.57
CA THR A 14 36.72 -4.47 -2.19
C THR A 14 37.07 -3.72 -3.47
N MET A 15 36.50 -2.54 -3.71
CA MET A 15 36.91 -1.70 -4.83
C MET A 15 38.32 -1.16 -4.55
N SER A 16 39.30 -1.61 -5.33
CA SER A 16 40.66 -1.06 -5.32
C SER A 16 40.69 0.31 -5.97
N SER A 17 41.46 1.20 -5.36
CA SER A 17 41.76 2.56 -5.79
C SER A 17 42.67 2.53 -7.02
N SER A 18 42.10 2.41 -8.21
CA SER A 18 42.78 2.82 -9.45
C SER A 18 41.79 2.77 -10.61
N VAL A 19 41.81 3.83 -11.41
CA VAL A 19 41.04 4.08 -12.64
C VAL A 19 39.81 4.97 -12.45
N SER A 20 39.87 6.05 -13.20
CA SER A 20 39.36 7.39 -12.94
C SER A 20 37.97 7.65 -13.52
N GLN A 21 37.17 8.43 -12.76
CA GLN A 21 35.94 9.20 -13.02
C GLN A 21 34.72 8.56 -13.72
N GLY A 22 33.57 9.19 -13.47
CA GLY A 22 32.46 9.19 -14.41
C GLY A 22 31.21 8.40 -14.05
N LEU A 23 30.97 8.04 -12.79
CA LEU A 23 29.63 7.57 -12.39
C LEU A 23 29.21 8.26 -11.10
N LEU A 24 28.29 9.22 -11.23
CA LEU A 24 27.64 9.81 -10.07
C LEU A 24 26.45 8.92 -9.70
N LEU A 25 26.72 7.97 -8.81
CA LEU A 25 25.71 7.16 -8.15
C LEU A 25 24.98 8.04 -7.12
N LEU A 26 23.82 8.54 -7.49
CA LEU A 26 22.85 9.11 -6.55
C LEU A 26 22.20 7.97 -5.75
N ALA A 27 22.94 7.36 -4.83
CA ALA A 27 22.37 6.53 -3.76
C ALA A 27 21.89 7.45 -2.62
N GLY A 28 20.93 8.31 -2.91
CA GLY A 28 20.31 9.23 -1.96
C GLY A 28 18.80 9.13 -2.04
N LEU A 29 18.20 8.47 -1.06
CA LEU A 29 16.75 8.31 -0.89
C LEU A 29 15.99 9.63 -0.90
N CYS A 30 15.33 9.92 -2.03
CA CYS A 30 14.30 10.96 -2.13
C CYS A 30 13.19 10.50 -3.09
N CYS A 31 12.17 9.85 -2.53
CA CYS A 31 10.73 10.09 -2.78
C CYS A 31 9.90 8.95 -2.16
N LEU A 32 9.29 9.27 -1.03
CA LEU A 32 8.23 8.51 -0.36
C LEU A 32 6.96 8.59 -1.21
N PHE A 33 6.46 7.46 -1.71
CA PHE A 33 5.04 7.16 -1.86
C PHE A 33 4.87 5.64 -1.82
N SER A 34 4.29 5.15 -0.72
CA SER A 34 4.01 3.74 -0.48
C SER A 34 2.90 3.25 -1.41
N GLY A 35 3.30 2.70 -2.57
CA GLY A 35 2.44 1.86 -3.40
C GLY A 35 2.55 0.42 -2.91
N SER A 36 1.48 -0.10 -2.33
CA SER A 36 1.44 -1.40 -1.66
C SER A 36 0.67 -2.41 -2.52
N GLN A 37 1.33 -3.46 -3.02
CA GLN A 37 0.66 -4.64 -3.55
C GLN A 37 1.43 -5.94 -3.23
N PRO A 38 0.68 -7.08 -3.21
CA PRO A 38 1.06 -8.37 -2.64
C PRO A 38 1.97 -9.18 -3.58
N GLN A 39 2.71 -10.15 -3.03
CA GLN A 39 3.38 -11.21 -3.77
C GLN A 39 2.53 -12.48 -3.64
N ASP A 40 2.19 -13.10 -4.77
CA ASP A 40 1.66 -14.46 -4.84
C ASP A 40 2.68 -15.41 -5.51
N PRO A 41 2.51 -16.73 -5.34
CA PRO A 41 3.56 -17.74 -5.42
C PRO A 41 3.96 -18.15 -6.84
N LEU A 42 5.22 -18.59 -6.96
CA LEU A 42 5.75 -19.33 -8.10
C LEU A 42 5.17 -20.75 -8.12
N GLU A 43 4.41 -21.10 -9.14
CA GLU A 43 4.29 -22.49 -9.62
C GLU A 43 5.24 -22.69 -10.81
N ILE A 44 6.11 -23.68 -10.66
CA ILE A 44 6.90 -24.31 -11.71
C ILE A 44 6.06 -25.50 -12.22
N ASP A 45 6.10 -25.69 -13.54
CA ASP A 45 5.40 -26.73 -14.29
C ASP A 45 5.44 -28.12 -13.62
N VAL A 46 4.25 -28.69 -13.39
CA VAL A 46 4.04 -30.11 -13.14
C VAL A 46 3.95 -30.80 -14.50
N GLU A 47 5.06 -31.35 -14.96
CA GLU A 47 4.97 -32.62 -15.68
C GLU A 47 4.62 -33.69 -14.63
N GLU A 48 3.55 -34.44 -14.91
CA GLU A 48 3.08 -35.57 -14.10
C GLU A 48 4.18 -36.59 -13.89
N HIS A 49 4.97 -36.47 -12.82
CA HIS A 49 5.76 -37.56 -12.24
C HIS A 49 5.59 -37.50 -10.72
N ASP A 50 5.01 -38.57 -10.18
CA ASP A 50 4.70 -38.81 -8.77
C ASP A 50 5.88 -38.52 -7.84
N HIS A 51 5.93 -37.33 -7.21
CA HIS A 51 6.63 -37.11 -5.94
C HIS A 51 5.97 -35.97 -5.14
N GLU A 52 5.41 -36.30 -3.97
CA GLU A 52 4.78 -35.39 -3.01
C GLU A 52 5.69 -34.19 -2.62
N HIS A 53 5.16 -32.98 -2.72
CA HIS A 53 5.68 -31.80 -2.00
C HIS A 53 4.63 -31.34 -0.99
N GLN A 54 4.77 -31.85 0.24
CA GLN A 54 3.98 -31.46 1.41
C GLN A 54 4.28 -30.00 1.79
N GLN A 55 3.28 -29.11 1.76
CA GLN A 55 3.24 -28.02 2.75
C GLN A 55 3.37 -28.68 4.13
N PRO A 56 4.20 -28.20 5.07
CA PRO A 56 4.39 -28.95 6.30
C PRO A 56 3.05 -28.92 7.07
N LEU A 57 2.44 -30.10 7.22
CA LEU A 57 1.22 -30.37 7.98
C LEU A 57 1.20 -29.73 9.38
N SER A 58 2.35 -29.30 9.90
CA SER A 58 2.56 -28.67 11.20
C SER A 58 1.92 -27.29 11.35
N CYS A 59 2.02 -26.39 10.37
CA CYS A 59 1.47 -25.02 10.52
C CYS A 59 -0.06 -24.98 10.52
N GLN A 60 -0.70 -25.84 9.72
CA GLN A 60 -2.14 -26.00 9.76
C GLN A 60 -2.60 -26.49 11.13
N ARG A 61 -1.91 -27.48 11.72
CA ARG A 61 -2.18 -28.00 13.07
C ARG A 61 -2.04 -26.94 14.16
N ILE A 62 -1.04 -26.06 14.09
CA ILE A 62 -0.91 -24.94 15.04
C ILE A 62 -2.11 -23.99 14.96
N SER A 63 -2.60 -23.69 13.75
CA SER A 63 -3.83 -22.92 13.57
C SER A 63 -5.04 -23.58 14.25
N TYR A 64 -5.17 -24.91 14.15
CA TYR A 64 -6.20 -25.67 14.87
C TYR A 64 -6.05 -25.54 16.39
N SER A 65 -4.85 -25.70 16.94
CA SER A 65 -4.60 -25.56 18.37
C SER A 65 -4.95 -24.16 18.88
N ILE A 66 -4.59 -23.10 18.14
CA ILE A 66 -4.93 -21.72 18.50
C ILE A 66 -6.45 -21.49 18.48
N ILE A 67 -7.16 -22.02 17.47
CA ILE A 67 -8.62 -21.92 17.39
C ILE A 67 -9.29 -22.65 18.56
N GLN A 68 -8.83 -23.86 18.89
CA GLN A 68 -9.36 -24.61 20.03
C GLN A 68 -9.07 -23.91 21.37
N LEU A 69 -7.87 -23.36 21.51
CA LEU A 69 -7.48 -22.55 22.66
C LEU A 69 -8.39 -21.32 22.79
N THR A 70 -8.73 -20.66 21.68
CA THR A 70 -9.64 -19.52 21.63
C THR A 70 -10.99 -19.85 22.27
N PHE A 71 -11.64 -20.93 21.82
CA PHE A 71 -12.93 -21.34 22.38
C PHE A 71 -12.83 -21.78 23.84
N THR A 72 -11.74 -22.47 24.21
CA THR A 72 -11.51 -22.91 25.59
C THR A 72 -11.37 -21.73 26.53
N LEU A 73 -10.56 -20.74 26.17
CA LEU A 73 -10.34 -19.54 26.97
C LEU A 73 -11.60 -18.67 27.06
N TYR A 74 -12.32 -18.52 25.95
CA TYR A 74 -13.56 -17.73 25.91
C TYR A 74 -14.64 -18.34 26.82
N ARG A 75 -14.88 -19.66 26.74
CA ARG A 75 -15.86 -20.35 27.59
C ARG A 75 -15.47 -20.39 29.07
N LYS A 76 -14.17 -20.34 29.37
CA LYS A 76 -13.65 -20.27 30.75
C LYS A 76 -13.44 -18.83 31.23
N SER A 77 -13.88 -17.82 30.49
CA SER A 77 -13.64 -16.40 30.82
C SER A 77 -14.09 -16.01 32.22
N GLY A 78 -15.23 -16.53 32.71
CA GLY A 78 -15.72 -16.31 34.06
C GLY A 78 -14.76 -16.71 35.20
N SER A 79 -13.74 -17.54 34.90
CA SER A 79 -12.71 -17.92 35.90
C SER A 79 -11.59 -16.90 36.07
N TRP A 80 -11.39 -16.00 35.10
CA TRP A 80 -10.30 -15.01 35.10
C TRP A 80 -10.77 -13.57 34.88
N THR A 81 -12.06 -13.34 34.61
CA THR A 81 -12.72 -12.03 34.61
C THR A 81 -14.14 -12.15 35.19
N LYS A 82 -14.62 -11.12 35.90
CA LYS A 82 -15.97 -11.08 36.51
C LYS A 82 -16.77 -9.94 35.90
N ASP A 83 -17.96 -10.25 35.37
CA ASP A 83 -19.00 -9.32 34.90
C ASP A 83 -18.48 -8.11 34.10
N ALA A 84 -17.51 -8.34 33.21
CA ALA A 84 -16.86 -7.30 32.41
C ALA A 84 -16.69 -7.74 30.95
N ASN A 85 -16.52 -6.76 30.06
CA ASN A 85 -16.22 -7.01 28.65
C ASN A 85 -14.98 -7.90 28.50
N ILE A 86 -15.06 -8.88 27.60
CA ILE A 86 -13.98 -9.82 27.31
C ILE A 86 -13.29 -9.40 26.01
N LEU A 87 -12.01 -9.07 26.09
CA LEU A 87 -11.18 -8.76 24.93
C LEU A 87 -9.80 -9.39 25.10
N PHE A 88 -9.48 -10.44 24.37
CA PHE A 88 -8.19 -11.12 24.46
C PHE A 88 -7.70 -11.63 23.09
N SER A 89 -6.40 -11.94 23.00
CA SER A 89 -5.73 -12.44 21.79
C SER A 89 -5.17 -13.82 22.07
N PRO A 90 -5.90 -14.88 21.67
CA PRO A 90 -5.44 -16.26 21.80
C PRO A 90 -4.08 -16.49 21.14
N MET A 91 -3.85 -15.83 20.00
CA MET A 91 -2.60 -15.88 19.27
C MET A 91 -1.42 -15.37 20.10
N ASN A 92 -1.55 -14.18 20.70
CA ASN A 92 -0.46 -13.58 21.48
C ASN A 92 -0.18 -14.39 22.76
N ILE A 93 -1.23 -14.91 23.41
CA ILE A 93 -1.10 -15.79 24.59
C ILE A 93 -0.38 -17.08 24.21
N PHE A 94 -0.73 -17.68 23.06
CA PHE A 94 -0.08 -18.89 22.53
C PHE A 94 1.41 -18.64 22.25
N ILE A 95 1.72 -17.55 21.55
CA ILE A 95 3.09 -17.14 21.23
C ILE A 95 3.92 -16.94 22.50
N ALA A 96 3.42 -16.17 23.47
CA ALA A 96 4.12 -15.90 24.72
C ALA A 96 4.35 -17.18 25.54
N SER A 97 3.35 -18.07 25.58
CA SER A 97 3.44 -19.34 26.31
C SER A 97 4.47 -20.28 25.67
N LEU A 98 4.49 -20.40 24.34
CA LEU A 98 5.48 -21.24 23.67
C LEU A 98 6.88 -20.62 23.76
N MET A 99 7.00 -19.29 23.78
CA MET A 99 8.27 -18.62 24.04
C MET A 99 8.83 -18.97 25.43
N LEU A 100 7.97 -19.07 26.44
CA LEU A 100 8.36 -19.53 27.79
C LEU A 100 8.82 -20.99 27.79
N SER A 101 8.29 -21.85 26.91
CA SER A 101 8.71 -23.26 26.82
C SER A 101 10.20 -23.40 26.47
N LEU A 102 10.79 -22.46 25.73
CA LEU A 102 12.23 -22.47 25.42
C LEU A 102 13.11 -22.47 26.68
N GLY A 103 12.64 -21.81 27.74
CA GLY A 103 13.34 -21.69 29.02
C GLY A 103 12.94 -22.75 30.04
N ALA A 104 11.78 -23.37 29.87
CA ALA A 104 11.25 -24.39 30.77
C ALA A 104 11.85 -25.77 30.49
N LYS A 105 11.92 -26.61 31.54
CA LYS A 105 12.30 -28.03 31.45
C LYS A 105 11.32 -28.92 32.22
N ASN A 106 11.42 -30.22 31.99
CA ASN A 106 10.71 -31.27 32.72
C ASN A 106 9.19 -30.98 32.81
N ASN A 107 8.59 -31.15 33.99
CA ASN A 107 7.15 -30.99 34.18
C ASN A 107 6.67 -29.54 33.90
N THR A 108 7.52 -28.53 34.11
CA THR A 108 7.18 -27.14 33.77
C THR A 108 7.01 -26.97 32.26
N HIS A 109 7.89 -27.58 31.47
CA HIS A 109 7.79 -27.59 30.01
C HIS A 109 6.58 -28.38 29.52
N ASN A 110 6.36 -29.58 30.05
CA ASN A 110 5.22 -30.43 29.69
C ASN A 110 3.87 -29.74 29.95
N GLN A 111 3.71 -29.10 31.11
CA GLN A 111 2.48 -28.35 31.42
C GLN A 111 2.18 -27.26 30.39
N ILE A 112 3.21 -26.53 29.92
CA ILE A 112 3.04 -25.48 28.90
C ILE A 112 2.52 -26.11 27.60
N LEU A 113 3.16 -27.19 27.12
CA LEU A 113 2.76 -27.82 25.87
C LEU A 113 1.36 -28.45 25.94
N GLU A 114 1.06 -29.17 27.03
CA GLU A 114 -0.26 -29.78 27.26
C GLU A 114 -1.36 -28.73 27.41
N GLY A 115 -1.08 -27.61 28.09
CA GLY A 115 -1.99 -26.49 28.24
C GLY A 115 -2.32 -25.81 26.91
N LEU A 116 -1.34 -25.72 26.01
CA LEU A 116 -1.51 -25.24 24.64
C LEU A 116 -2.12 -26.29 23.69
N LYS A 117 -2.44 -27.49 24.18
CA LYS A 117 -2.95 -28.62 23.39
C LYS A 117 -2.01 -29.00 22.25
N ILE A 118 -0.72 -29.01 22.56
CA ILE A 118 0.35 -29.41 21.66
C ILE A 118 0.69 -30.89 21.92
N ASN A 119 0.60 -31.72 20.89
CA ASN A 119 1.05 -33.10 20.93
C ASN A 119 2.42 -33.24 20.25
N THR A 120 3.49 -33.35 21.03
CA THR A 120 4.87 -33.47 20.52
C THR A 120 5.13 -34.76 19.75
N SER A 121 4.30 -35.79 19.94
CA SER A 121 4.35 -37.04 19.17
C SER A 121 3.84 -36.87 17.75
N GLU A 122 3.00 -35.86 17.51
CA GLU A 122 2.43 -35.54 16.20
C GLU A 122 3.25 -34.48 15.47
N ILE A 123 3.78 -33.50 16.20
CA ILE A 123 4.58 -32.41 15.64
C ILE A 123 5.79 -32.15 16.54
N PRO A 124 7.02 -32.33 16.04
CA PRO A 124 8.19 -32.02 16.83
C PRO A 124 8.28 -30.51 17.15
N GLU A 125 8.75 -30.17 18.35
CA GLU A 125 8.71 -28.81 18.91
C GLU A 125 9.45 -27.77 18.06
N ASN A 126 10.59 -28.14 17.49
CA ASN A 126 11.38 -27.27 16.61
C ASN A 126 10.58 -26.79 15.38
N TYR A 127 9.72 -27.62 14.80
CA TYR A 127 8.86 -27.20 13.70
C TYR A 127 7.77 -26.23 14.14
N MET A 128 7.31 -26.31 15.39
CA MET A 128 6.33 -25.37 15.93
C MET A 128 6.93 -24.00 16.15
N HIS A 129 8.12 -23.96 16.75
CA HIS A 129 8.92 -22.74 16.90
C HIS A 129 9.20 -22.08 15.54
N ALA A 130 9.61 -22.86 14.53
CA ALA A 130 9.85 -22.35 13.17
C ALA A 130 8.58 -21.84 12.49
N CYS A 131 7.44 -22.50 12.68
CA CYS A 131 6.17 -22.04 12.13
C CYS A 131 5.72 -20.71 12.77
N LEU A 132 5.80 -20.60 14.11
CA LEU A 132 5.47 -19.35 14.79
C LEU A 132 6.41 -18.23 14.39
N GLN A 133 7.70 -18.51 14.15
CA GLN A 133 8.62 -17.51 13.63
C GLN A 133 8.12 -16.92 12.30
N GLN A 134 7.66 -17.77 11.37
CA GLN A 134 7.07 -17.30 10.10
C GLN A 134 5.80 -16.49 10.32
N LEU A 135 4.93 -16.94 11.23
CA LEU A 135 3.69 -16.25 11.54
C LEU A 135 3.92 -14.88 12.19
N ILE A 136 4.81 -14.81 13.17
CA ILE A 136 5.23 -13.57 13.83
C ILE A 136 5.84 -12.63 12.81
N HIS A 137 6.68 -13.15 11.90
CA HIS A 137 7.23 -12.36 10.81
C HIS A 137 6.11 -11.74 9.95
N ILE A 138 5.11 -12.52 9.53
CA ILE A 138 3.96 -12.03 8.76
C ILE A 138 3.19 -10.96 9.55
N LEU A 139 2.94 -11.17 10.85
CA LEU A 139 2.22 -10.23 11.70
C LEU A 139 3.00 -8.93 11.96
N HIS A 140 4.33 -8.96 11.86
CA HIS A 140 5.20 -7.79 11.96
C HIS A 140 5.51 -7.12 10.62
N LEU A 141 5.07 -7.69 9.48
CA LEU A 141 5.24 -7.04 8.19
C LEU A 141 4.53 -5.68 8.22
N PRO A 142 5.21 -4.58 7.84
CA PRO A 142 4.61 -3.26 7.84
C PRO A 142 3.59 -3.14 6.71
N ASP A 143 2.34 -3.58 6.94
CA ASP A 143 1.23 -3.16 6.09
C ASP A 143 0.76 -1.79 6.57
N HIS A 144 0.97 -0.75 5.76
CA HIS A 144 0.53 0.63 6.06
C HIS A 144 -1.00 0.78 6.21
N ARG A 145 -1.76 -0.32 6.08
CA ARG A 145 -3.20 -0.35 5.87
C ARG A 145 -3.97 -1.04 7.01
N SER A 146 -3.34 -1.85 7.85
CA SER A 146 -3.86 -2.27 9.16
C SER A 146 -2.78 -2.11 10.23
N GLN A 147 -3.02 -1.29 11.26
CA GLN A 147 -2.03 -1.09 12.33
C GLN A 147 -2.26 -2.17 13.39
N LEU A 148 -1.70 -3.36 13.17
CA LEU A 148 -1.56 -4.39 14.20
C LEU A 148 -0.16 -4.26 14.83
N THR A 149 -0.11 -4.05 16.14
CA THR A 149 1.10 -4.14 16.94
C THR A 149 0.93 -5.30 17.90
N ILE A 150 1.75 -6.34 17.76
CA ILE A 150 1.71 -7.52 18.62
C ILE A 150 3.12 -7.77 19.16
N GLY A 151 3.23 -8.11 20.44
CA GLY A 151 4.51 -8.47 21.02
C GLY A 151 4.42 -9.04 22.43
N SER A 152 5.51 -9.70 22.80
CA SER A 152 5.78 -10.20 24.14
C SER A 152 7.20 -9.82 24.51
N SER A 153 7.49 -9.53 25.77
CA SER A 153 8.85 -9.21 26.24
C SER A 153 9.07 -9.74 27.65
N LEU A 154 10.26 -10.29 27.87
CA LEU A 154 10.68 -10.85 29.15
C LEU A 154 11.61 -9.88 29.85
N PHE A 155 11.36 -9.61 31.13
CA PHE A 155 12.22 -8.83 32.00
C PHE A 155 12.77 -9.73 33.09
N ILE A 156 14.10 -9.78 33.22
CA ILE A 156 14.79 -10.74 34.09
C ILE A 156 15.74 -9.98 34.99
N ASP A 157 15.87 -10.38 36.25
CA ASP A 157 16.77 -9.72 37.19
C ASP A 157 18.21 -9.66 36.64
N GLN A 158 18.76 -8.45 36.61
CA GLN A 158 20.06 -8.16 36.03
C GLN A 158 21.24 -8.87 36.73
N SER A 159 21.04 -9.40 37.94
CA SER A 159 22.08 -10.16 38.65
C SER A 159 22.21 -11.61 38.16
N LEU A 160 21.25 -12.11 37.39
CA LEU A 160 21.25 -13.47 36.85
C LEU A 160 21.98 -13.54 35.51
N LYS A 161 22.86 -14.53 35.34
CA LYS A 161 23.46 -14.83 34.05
C LYS A 161 22.51 -15.65 33.19
N LEU A 162 22.09 -15.07 32.08
CA LEU A 162 21.22 -15.74 31.10
C LEU A 162 22.03 -16.68 30.21
N LEU A 163 21.42 -17.79 29.81
CA LEU A 163 21.99 -18.68 28.81
C LEU A 163 21.90 -18.03 27.42
N ASP A 164 23.04 -17.92 26.72
CA ASP A 164 23.10 -17.30 25.39
C ASP A 164 22.15 -17.98 24.39
N GLN A 165 21.99 -19.30 24.49
CA GLN A 165 21.06 -20.05 23.64
C GLN A 165 19.61 -19.59 23.82
N PHE A 166 19.18 -19.34 25.06
CA PHE A 166 17.82 -18.85 25.34
C PHE A 166 17.61 -17.44 24.79
N VAL A 167 18.55 -16.53 25.07
CA VAL A 167 18.49 -15.15 24.57
C VAL A 167 18.46 -15.12 23.04
N ASN A 168 19.29 -15.94 22.38
CA ASN A 168 19.30 -16.07 20.94
C ASN A 168 17.99 -16.64 20.40
N ASN A 169 17.45 -17.70 21.01
CA ASN A 169 16.20 -18.31 20.56
C ASN A 169 15.01 -17.35 20.70
N VAL A 170 14.86 -16.65 21.83
CA VAL A 170 13.83 -15.61 22.02
C VAL A 170 13.93 -14.51 20.97
N ARG A 171 15.15 -14.08 20.65
CA ARG A 171 15.39 -13.06 19.63
C ARG A 171 15.05 -13.53 18.23
N TRP A 172 15.54 -14.71 17.84
CA TRP A 172 15.45 -15.19 16.46
C TRP A 172 14.10 -15.81 16.13
N LEU A 173 13.53 -16.61 17.03
CA LEU A 173 12.27 -17.34 16.78
C LEU A 173 11.04 -16.46 17.06
N TYR A 174 11.13 -15.58 18.05
CA TYR A 174 9.96 -14.83 18.54
C TYR A 174 10.02 -13.32 18.27
N HIS A 175 11.11 -12.84 17.66
CA HIS A 175 11.38 -11.40 17.47
C HIS A 175 11.22 -10.59 18.78
N SER A 176 11.48 -11.24 19.92
CA SER A 176 11.31 -10.70 21.26
C SER A 176 12.67 -10.44 21.93
N LYS A 177 12.65 -9.83 23.10
CA LYS A 177 13.85 -9.56 23.91
C LYS A 177 13.68 -10.09 25.33
N ALA A 178 14.74 -10.70 25.84
CA ALA A 178 14.98 -10.90 27.26
C ALA A 178 15.81 -9.71 27.76
N ILE A 179 15.20 -8.88 28.60
CA ILE A 179 15.70 -7.57 29.00
C ILE A 179 16.14 -7.63 30.47
N PRO A 180 17.40 -7.34 30.78
CA PRO A 180 17.83 -7.20 32.17
C PRO A 180 17.13 -6.02 32.85
N ALA A 181 16.56 -6.23 34.04
CA ALA A 181 15.91 -5.22 34.86
C ALA A 181 16.42 -5.24 36.30
N ASP A 182 16.40 -4.10 36.97
CA ASP A 182 16.90 -3.94 38.33
C ASP A 182 15.79 -4.17 39.37
N PHE A 183 15.38 -5.41 39.60
CA PHE A 183 14.25 -5.70 40.50
C PHE A 183 14.55 -5.49 41.99
N LYS A 184 15.80 -5.21 42.36
CA LYS A 184 16.15 -4.72 43.71
C LYS A 184 15.49 -3.38 44.01
N ASP A 185 15.34 -2.54 42.98
CA ASP A 185 14.59 -1.29 43.03
C ASP A 185 13.29 -1.46 42.22
N THR A 186 12.22 -1.83 42.90
CA THR A 186 10.91 -2.11 42.28
C THR A 186 10.35 -0.92 41.52
N GLN A 187 10.62 0.31 41.96
CA GLN A 187 10.15 1.51 41.26
C GLN A 187 10.91 1.69 39.94
N LYS A 188 12.23 1.57 39.98
CA LYS A 188 13.08 1.69 38.79
C LYS A 188 12.80 0.56 37.79
N ALA A 189 12.60 -0.67 38.25
CA ALA A 189 12.20 -1.78 37.37
C ALA A 189 10.83 -1.53 36.72
N GLN A 190 9.87 -0.99 37.47
CA GLN A 190 8.56 -0.62 36.93
C GLN A 190 8.68 0.46 35.85
N GLU A 191 9.47 1.52 36.09
CA GLU A 191 9.74 2.58 35.11
C GLU A 191 10.40 2.00 33.85
N GLN A 192 11.41 1.13 33.99
CA GLN A 192 12.07 0.45 32.86
C GLN A 192 11.10 -0.39 32.02
N ILE A 193 10.21 -1.15 32.65
CA ILE A 193 9.22 -1.96 31.96
C ILE A 193 8.24 -1.07 31.18
N ASN A 194 7.70 -0.06 31.83
CA ASN A 194 6.72 0.84 31.21
C ASN A 194 7.32 1.65 30.07
N GLU A 195 8.53 2.21 30.25
CA GLU A 195 9.25 2.95 29.21
C GLU A 195 9.53 2.06 27.98
N TYR A 196 9.93 0.80 28.21
CA TYR A 196 10.17 -0.13 27.12
C TYR A 196 8.87 -0.44 26.35
N VAL A 197 7.79 -0.79 27.05
CA VAL A 197 6.50 -1.12 26.43
C VAL A 197 5.93 0.09 25.67
N GLU A 198 6.05 1.28 26.25
CA GLU A 198 5.64 2.53 25.58
C GLU A 198 6.45 2.76 24.31
N GLY A 199 7.77 2.58 24.35
CA GLY A 199 8.64 2.73 23.19
C GLY A 199 8.31 1.76 22.04
N VAL A 200 8.15 0.46 22.33
CA VAL A 200 7.84 -0.55 21.30
C VAL A 200 6.41 -0.47 20.78
N THR A 201 5.51 0.19 21.51
CA THR A 201 4.12 0.44 21.08
C THR A 201 3.88 1.86 20.60
N GLN A 202 4.93 2.66 20.40
CA GLN A 202 4.85 4.03 19.88
C GLN A 202 3.91 4.92 20.72
N GLY A 203 3.96 4.78 22.04
CA GLY A 203 3.12 5.56 22.95
C GLY A 203 1.67 5.05 23.10
N LYS A 204 1.28 3.98 22.40
CA LYS A 204 -0.12 3.50 22.41
C LYS A 204 -0.51 2.81 23.72
N ILE A 205 0.48 2.25 24.42
CA ILE A 205 0.34 1.61 25.73
C ILE A 205 1.27 2.32 26.71
N VAL A 206 0.68 2.98 27.71
CA VAL A 206 1.38 3.72 28.75
C VAL A 206 1.02 3.14 30.12
N GLY A 207 2.01 2.98 30.99
CA GLY A 207 1.77 2.59 32.39
C GLY A 207 1.18 1.18 32.56
N LEU A 208 1.62 0.20 31.77
CA LEU A 208 1.14 -1.18 31.82
C LEU A 208 1.26 -1.81 33.22
N VAL A 209 2.38 -1.56 33.89
CA VAL A 209 2.67 -2.07 35.23
C VAL A 209 2.50 -0.94 36.24
N LYS A 210 1.59 -1.12 37.20
CA LYS A 210 1.33 -0.17 38.29
C LYS A 210 2.13 -0.45 39.56
N ASP A 211 2.48 -1.72 39.76
CA ASP A 211 3.11 -2.24 40.97
C ASP A 211 3.95 -3.48 40.64
N LEU A 212 5.10 -3.62 41.29
CA LEU A 212 5.95 -4.81 41.27
C LEU A 212 6.15 -5.32 42.69
N GLU A 213 6.00 -6.62 42.89
CA GLU A 213 6.18 -7.25 44.20
C GLU A 213 7.67 -7.35 44.54
N LYS A 214 8.02 -7.15 45.82
CA LYS A 214 9.38 -7.36 46.29
C LYS A 214 9.77 -8.83 46.09
N GLY A 215 10.94 -9.06 45.50
CA GLY A 215 11.42 -10.40 45.16
C GLY A 215 11.02 -10.89 43.76
N THR A 216 10.39 -10.04 42.94
CA THR A 216 10.22 -10.30 41.49
C THR A 216 11.60 -10.52 40.86
N ALA A 217 11.79 -11.61 40.13
CA ALA A 217 13.00 -11.91 39.37
C ALA A 217 12.73 -12.14 37.89
N LEU A 218 11.50 -12.49 37.52
CA LEU A 218 11.06 -12.66 36.13
C LEU A 218 9.67 -12.08 35.91
N ALA A 219 9.54 -11.24 34.89
CA ALA A 219 8.26 -10.66 34.46
C ALA A 219 8.02 -10.82 32.95
N LEU A 220 6.79 -11.17 32.56
CA LEU A 220 6.35 -11.26 31.16
C LEU A 220 5.32 -10.17 30.85
N MET A 221 5.66 -9.31 29.89
CA MET A 221 4.75 -8.30 29.36
C MET A 221 4.28 -8.73 27.97
N ASN A 222 2.99 -9.01 27.85
CA ASN A 222 2.34 -9.36 26.61
C ASN A 222 1.42 -8.22 26.20
N TYR A 223 1.47 -7.80 24.94
CA TYR A 223 0.68 -6.67 24.47
C TYR A 223 0.26 -6.81 23.02
N ILE A 224 -0.96 -6.35 22.75
CA ILE A 224 -1.51 -6.24 21.41
C ILE A 224 -2.34 -4.96 21.27
N PHE A 225 -2.15 -4.27 20.16
CA PHE A 225 -2.93 -3.13 19.73
C PHE A 225 -3.41 -3.40 18.31
N PHE A 226 -4.72 -3.34 18.09
CA PHE A 226 -5.31 -3.51 16.76
C PHE A 226 -6.11 -2.29 16.36
N GLN A 227 -5.78 -1.74 15.19
CA GLN A 227 -6.53 -0.67 14.56
C GLN A 227 -6.71 -1.03 13.08
N GLY A 228 -7.91 -1.52 12.75
CA GLY A 228 -8.31 -1.86 11.39
C GLY A 228 -8.79 -0.62 10.63
N LYS A 229 -8.37 -0.45 9.38
CA LYS A 229 -8.98 0.52 8.46
C LYS A 229 -10.02 -0.20 7.62
N GLU A 230 -11.24 0.31 7.56
CA GLU A 230 -12.29 -0.28 6.72
C GLU A 230 -12.06 0.04 5.24
N TYR A 231 -12.54 -0.80 4.32
CA TYR A 231 -12.46 -0.54 2.88
C TYR A 231 -13.40 0.59 2.39
N ASP A 232 -14.40 0.96 3.19
CA ASP A 232 -15.50 1.89 2.83
C ASP A 232 -15.58 3.08 3.83
N GLU A 233 -14.52 3.89 3.99
CA GLU A 233 -14.62 5.22 4.63
C GLU A 233 -15.31 6.18 3.64
N VAL A 234 -16.62 6.36 3.82
CA VAL A 234 -17.45 7.33 3.09
C VAL A 234 -18.14 8.22 4.12
N ASP A 235 -17.80 9.50 4.09
CA ASP A 235 -18.24 10.57 4.97
C ASP A 235 -19.75 10.85 4.93
N PHE A 236 -20.61 9.97 5.46
CA PHE A 236 -21.99 10.32 5.87
C PHE A 236 -22.48 9.38 6.98
N GLU A 237 -21.80 9.36 8.12
CA GLU A 237 -22.29 8.69 9.32
C GLU A 237 -23.12 9.66 10.17
N HIS A 238 -24.40 9.34 10.41
CA HIS A 238 -25.15 10.01 11.47
C HIS A 238 -24.74 9.39 12.80
N LYS A 239 -23.90 10.11 13.55
CA LYS A 239 -23.53 9.76 14.92
C LYS A 239 -24.69 10.16 15.83
N LEU A 240 -25.25 9.20 16.54
CA LEU A 240 -26.33 9.43 17.50
C LEU A 240 -26.08 8.62 18.77
N GLU A 241 -26.49 9.16 19.91
CA GLU A 241 -26.53 8.42 21.17
C GLU A 241 -27.74 7.49 21.16
N ALA A 242 -27.51 6.18 21.28
CA ALA A 242 -28.58 5.17 21.33
C ALA A 242 -28.53 4.38 22.64
N ASP A 243 -29.66 3.78 23.00
CA ASP A 243 -29.74 2.85 24.14
C ASP A 243 -29.02 1.54 23.82
N PHE A 244 -28.20 1.09 24.76
CA PHE A 244 -27.54 -0.21 24.78
C PHE A 244 -27.99 -0.98 26.03
N HIS A 245 -28.64 -2.11 25.82
CA HIS A 245 -29.17 -2.94 26.90
C HIS A 245 -28.08 -3.90 27.40
N VAL A 246 -27.51 -3.60 28.58
CA VAL A 246 -26.48 -4.44 29.21
C VAL A 246 -27.10 -5.74 29.72
N ASN A 247 -28.30 -5.64 30.31
CA ASN A 247 -29.14 -6.76 30.69
C ASN A 247 -30.61 -6.32 30.67
N LYS A 248 -31.53 -7.14 31.22
CA LYS A 248 -32.97 -6.83 31.24
C LYS A 248 -33.31 -5.54 32.00
N ASP A 249 -32.50 -5.18 32.99
CA ASP A 249 -32.79 -4.10 33.95
C ASP A 249 -31.89 -2.87 33.75
N VAL A 250 -30.75 -3.02 33.08
CA VAL A 250 -29.72 -1.99 32.93
C VAL A 250 -29.57 -1.58 31.46
N THR A 251 -29.82 -0.30 31.18
CA THR A 251 -29.64 0.32 29.87
C THR A 251 -28.72 1.53 30.00
N VAL A 252 -27.76 1.65 29.08
CA VAL A 252 -26.79 2.77 29.03
C VAL A 252 -26.84 3.43 27.66
N LYS A 253 -26.49 4.73 27.58
CA LYS A 253 -26.39 5.43 26.30
C LYS A 253 -24.98 5.24 25.71
N VAL A 254 -24.90 4.91 24.43
CA VAL A 254 -23.62 4.74 23.73
C VAL A 254 -23.63 5.43 22.35
N PRO A 255 -22.46 5.98 21.92
CA PRO A 255 -22.28 6.48 20.58
C PRO A 255 -22.51 5.36 19.55
N THR A 256 -23.51 5.54 18.70
CA THR A 256 -23.96 4.54 17.75
C THR A 256 -23.94 5.10 16.34
N ILE A 257 -23.38 4.31 15.42
CA ILE A 257 -23.40 4.58 14.00
C ILE A 257 -24.73 4.05 13.48
N ASN A 258 -25.56 4.94 12.91
CA ASN A 258 -26.78 4.57 12.21
C ASN A 258 -26.56 4.73 10.70
N ARG A 259 -26.63 3.61 9.98
CA ARG A 259 -26.41 3.57 8.54
C ARG A 259 -27.31 2.55 7.86
N ARG A 260 -28.13 3.05 6.94
CA ARG A 260 -28.79 2.20 5.94
C ARG A 260 -27.79 1.86 4.83
N GLY A 261 -27.60 0.58 4.55
CA GLY A 261 -26.58 0.14 3.60
C GLY A 261 -26.68 -1.33 3.25
N ARG A 262 -25.74 -1.79 2.42
CA ARG A 262 -25.56 -3.22 2.12
C ARG A 262 -24.39 -3.76 2.92
N PHE A 263 -24.65 -4.71 3.79
CA PHE A 263 -23.66 -5.31 4.69
C PHE A 263 -23.59 -6.81 4.42
N PHE A 264 -22.41 -7.40 4.59
CA PHE A 264 -22.28 -8.86 4.60
C PHE A 264 -22.98 -9.38 5.86
N LEU A 265 -24.18 -9.93 5.66
CA LEU A 265 -25.06 -10.35 6.74
C LEU A 265 -25.53 -11.77 6.47
N HIS A 266 -25.40 -12.61 7.48
CA HIS A 266 -25.88 -13.98 7.47
C HIS A 266 -26.67 -14.24 8.75
N ARG A 267 -27.71 -15.06 8.63
CA ARG A 267 -28.47 -15.55 9.78
C ARG A 267 -28.01 -16.97 10.04
N GLU A 268 -27.32 -17.19 11.16
CA GLU A 268 -26.85 -18.51 11.55
C GLU A 268 -27.87 -19.13 12.50
N GLU A 269 -28.73 -19.99 11.95
CA GLU A 269 -29.86 -20.56 12.68
C GLU A 269 -29.40 -21.56 13.75
N GLU A 270 -28.29 -22.29 13.55
CA GLU A 270 -27.74 -23.21 14.57
C GLU A 270 -27.37 -22.45 15.86
N LEU A 271 -26.98 -21.18 15.73
CA LEU A 271 -26.57 -20.31 16.84
C LEU A 271 -27.65 -19.31 17.28
N SER A 272 -28.84 -19.33 16.68
CA SER A 272 -29.90 -18.32 16.91
C SER A 272 -29.35 -16.88 16.86
N SER A 273 -28.52 -16.57 15.87
CA SER A 273 -27.74 -15.33 15.85
C SER A 273 -27.66 -14.67 14.47
N TRP A 274 -27.69 -13.34 14.45
CA TRP A 274 -27.30 -12.55 13.29
C TRP A 274 -25.79 -12.37 13.25
N VAL A 275 -25.17 -12.64 12.10
CA VAL A 275 -23.74 -12.46 11.89
C VAL A 275 -23.49 -11.38 10.85
N MET A 276 -22.77 -10.34 11.25
CA MET A 276 -22.22 -9.33 10.33
C MET A 276 -20.73 -9.57 10.16
N VAL A 277 -20.28 -9.63 8.90
CA VAL A 277 -18.85 -9.75 8.59
C VAL A 277 -18.33 -8.43 8.04
N LYS A 278 -17.24 -7.94 8.63
CA LYS A 278 -16.49 -6.79 8.12
C LYS A 278 -15.13 -7.23 7.64
N HIS A 279 -14.75 -6.77 6.46
CA HIS A 279 -13.41 -6.92 5.93
C HIS A 279 -12.64 -5.63 6.20
N TYR A 280 -11.47 -5.74 6.84
CA TYR A 280 -10.54 -4.63 7.00
C TYR A 280 -9.52 -4.64 5.88
N MET A 281 -8.93 -3.48 5.58
CA MET A 281 -7.80 -3.38 4.67
C MET A 281 -6.66 -4.32 5.12
N GLY A 282 -6.18 -5.15 4.19
CA GLY A 282 -5.31 -6.29 4.48
C GLY A 282 -6.10 -7.61 4.52
N ASP A 283 -5.57 -8.60 5.26
CA ASP A 283 -6.11 -9.97 5.36
C ASP A 283 -6.96 -10.22 6.62
N ALA A 284 -7.37 -9.15 7.31
CA ALA A 284 -8.14 -9.24 8.56
C ALA A 284 -9.66 -9.20 8.32
N ILE A 285 -10.39 -10.12 8.97
CA ILE A 285 -11.85 -10.23 8.91
C ILE A 285 -12.40 -10.21 10.34
N ALA A 286 -13.42 -9.40 10.59
CA ALA A 286 -14.16 -9.40 11.85
C ALA A 286 -15.55 -9.98 11.67
N PHE A 287 -15.97 -10.79 12.65
CA PHE A 287 -17.30 -11.36 12.76
C PHE A 287 -17.97 -10.73 13.97
N PHE A 288 -19.12 -10.08 13.76
CA PHE A 288 -19.96 -9.55 14.82
C PHE A 288 -21.20 -10.43 14.91
N MET A 289 -21.37 -11.10 16.05
CA MET A 289 -22.46 -12.03 16.29
C MET A 289 -23.42 -11.42 17.30
N LEU A 290 -24.66 -11.19 16.87
CA LEU A 290 -25.74 -10.67 17.69
C LEU A 290 -26.73 -11.82 17.95
N PRO A 291 -26.75 -12.41 19.16
CA PRO A 291 -27.69 -13.46 19.50
C PRO A 291 -29.11 -12.91 19.63
N ASP A 292 -30.09 -13.77 19.39
CA ASP A 292 -31.47 -13.50 19.75
C ASP A 292 -31.63 -13.32 21.26
N GLN A 293 -32.75 -12.71 21.67
CA GLN A 293 -33.00 -12.40 23.07
C GLN A 293 -32.96 -13.66 23.95
N GLY A 294 -32.02 -13.71 24.89
CA GLY A 294 -31.83 -14.84 25.81
C GLY A 294 -30.93 -15.97 25.28
N GLU A 295 -30.45 -15.88 24.04
CA GLU A 295 -29.69 -16.96 23.38
C GLU A 295 -28.16 -16.80 23.47
N MET A 296 -27.66 -15.86 24.29
CA MET A 296 -26.21 -15.63 24.45
C MET A 296 -25.48 -16.91 24.88
N GLN A 297 -25.98 -17.61 25.90
CA GLN A 297 -25.37 -18.86 26.37
C GLN A 297 -25.30 -19.92 25.26
N LYS A 298 -26.37 -20.06 24.47
CA LYS A 298 -26.42 -20.99 23.34
C LYS A 298 -25.37 -20.65 22.28
N LEU A 299 -25.19 -19.36 21.97
CA LEU A 299 -24.14 -18.90 21.07
C LEU A 299 -22.75 -19.29 21.61
N GLU A 300 -22.45 -19.00 22.87
CA GLU A 300 -21.12 -19.22 23.47
C GLU A 300 -20.75 -20.72 23.60
N GLU A 301 -21.71 -21.57 23.93
CA GLU A 301 -21.51 -23.01 24.08
C GLU A 301 -21.34 -23.74 22.73
N ASN A 302 -22.10 -23.34 21.70
CA ASN A 302 -22.14 -24.05 20.42
C ASN A 302 -21.16 -23.52 19.37
N LEU A 303 -20.72 -22.26 19.49
CA LEU A 303 -19.81 -21.65 18.53
C LEU A 303 -18.54 -22.50 18.34
N ASN A 304 -18.22 -22.78 17.09
CA ASN A 304 -17.10 -23.64 16.69
C ASN A 304 -16.60 -23.29 15.28
N ARG A 305 -15.49 -23.91 14.86
CA ARG A 305 -14.81 -23.62 13.58
C ARG A 305 -15.70 -23.82 12.34
N LYS A 306 -16.62 -24.79 12.35
CA LYS A 306 -17.48 -25.11 11.20
C LYS A 306 -18.36 -23.91 10.85
N HIS A 307 -18.90 -23.22 11.86
CA HIS A 307 -19.72 -22.03 11.68
C HIS A 307 -18.98 -20.94 10.90
N PHE A 308 -17.76 -20.56 11.30
CA PHE A 308 -16.97 -19.54 10.61
C PHE A 308 -16.73 -19.87 9.12
N ARG A 309 -16.41 -21.14 8.82
CA ARG A 309 -16.21 -21.60 7.44
C ARG A 309 -17.52 -21.54 6.64
N ASN A 310 -18.62 -21.99 7.23
CA ASN A 310 -19.93 -21.97 6.59
C ASN A 310 -20.39 -20.55 6.31
N ILE A 311 -20.26 -19.65 7.28
CA ILE A 311 -20.59 -18.23 7.15
C ILE A 311 -19.78 -17.63 6.00
N LEU A 312 -18.46 -17.81 5.95
CA LEU A 312 -17.64 -17.27 4.86
C LEU A 312 -18.03 -17.79 3.47
N ASN A 313 -18.52 -19.03 3.37
CA ASN A 313 -18.96 -19.62 2.10
C ASN A 313 -20.35 -19.14 1.66
N LEU A 314 -21.23 -18.81 2.61
CA LEU A 314 -22.65 -18.50 2.37
C LEU A 314 -22.98 -17.00 2.45
N ILE A 315 -22.06 -16.18 2.96
CA ILE A 315 -22.34 -14.79 3.24
C ILE A 315 -22.51 -13.97 1.97
N ASP A 316 -23.54 -13.13 1.96
CA ASP A 316 -23.83 -12.21 0.87
C ASP A 316 -24.23 -10.84 1.43
N LYS A 317 -24.17 -9.82 0.58
CA LYS A 317 -24.52 -8.44 0.93
C LYS A 317 -26.03 -8.25 0.95
N ARG A 318 -26.60 -8.10 2.15
CA ARG A 318 -28.01 -7.80 2.36
C ARG A 318 -28.20 -6.33 2.71
N THR A 319 -29.31 -5.75 2.25
CA THR A 319 -29.69 -4.37 2.64
C THR A 319 -30.27 -4.39 4.04
N ALA A 320 -29.70 -3.60 4.95
CA ALA A 320 -30.18 -3.46 6.32
C ALA A 320 -30.02 -2.01 6.80
N ASN A 321 -30.79 -1.66 7.83
CA ASN A 321 -30.53 -0.46 8.61
C ASN A 321 -29.69 -0.87 9.83
N LEU A 322 -28.40 -0.56 9.80
CA LEU A 322 -27.44 -1.00 10.81
C LEU A 322 -27.33 0.06 11.91
N TYR A 323 -27.53 -0.38 13.15
CA TYR A 323 -27.17 0.36 14.36
C TYR A 323 -25.97 -0.35 14.97
N PHE A 324 -24.81 0.30 14.94
CA PHE A 324 -23.56 -0.32 15.37
C PHE A 324 -22.84 0.57 16.41
N PRO A 325 -22.64 0.10 17.65
CA PRO A 325 -21.96 0.90 18.67
C PRO A 325 -20.49 1.10 18.29
N LYS A 326 -19.93 2.28 18.58
CA LYS A 326 -18.48 2.47 18.47
C LYS A 326 -17.78 1.64 19.56
N LEU A 327 -16.98 0.66 19.15
CA LEU A 327 -16.33 -0.29 20.04
C LEU A 327 -14.87 0.12 20.28
N PHE A 328 -14.62 0.90 21.32
CA PHE A 328 -13.28 1.14 21.87
C PHE A 328 -13.15 0.48 23.21
N MET A 329 -12.22 -0.47 23.28
CA MET A 329 -11.99 -1.24 24.49
C MET A 329 -10.51 -1.41 24.72
N SER A 330 -10.11 -1.30 25.98
CA SER A 330 -8.81 -1.72 26.45
C SER A 330 -8.99 -2.58 27.68
N THR A 331 -8.32 -3.72 27.73
CA THR A 331 -8.34 -4.64 28.86
C THR A 331 -6.92 -4.98 29.27
N THR A 332 -6.77 -5.31 30.55
CA THR A 332 -5.50 -5.79 31.09
C THR A 332 -5.78 -6.98 31.99
N TYR A 333 -5.19 -8.12 31.66
CA TYR A 333 -5.31 -9.34 32.45
C TYR A 333 -3.97 -9.72 33.08
N ASP A 334 -4.05 -10.50 34.14
CA ASP A 334 -2.90 -11.26 34.63
C ASP A 334 -2.86 -12.60 33.90
N LEU A 335 -1.80 -12.88 33.14
CA LEU A 335 -1.69 -14.17 32.43
C LEU A 335 -1.63 -15.34 33.40
N LYS A 336 -1.24 -15.13 34.66
CA LYS A 336 -1.23 -16.20 35.67
C LYS A 336 -2.59 -16.86 35.80
N SER A 337 -3.68 -16.08 35.90
CA SER A 337 -5.03 -16.64 36.00
C SER A 337 -5.44 -17.36 34.72
N ILE A 338 -5.19 -16.76 33.56
CA ILE A 338 -5.49 -17.33 32.25
C ILE A 338 -4.74 -18.65 32.04
N LEU A 339 -3.43 -18.67 32.23
CA LEU A 339 -2.58 -19.86 32.02
C LEU A 339 -2.88 -20.97 33.03
N SER A 340 -3.22 -20.62 34.27
CA SER A 340 -3.66 -21.60 35.27
C SER A 340 -4.92 -22.35 34.83
N THR A 341 -5.84 -21.71 34.10
CA THR A 341 -7.07 -22.37 33.60
C THR A 341 -6.81 -23.40 32.49
N LEU A 342 -5.62 -23.33 31.89
CA LEU A 342 -5.10 -24.29 30.93
C LEU A 342 -4.28 -25.40 31.60
N GLY A 343 -4.09 -25.35 32.92
CA GLY A 343 -3.27 -26.30 33.68
C GLY A 343 -1.79 -25.91 33.81
N ILE A 344 -1.41 -24.72 33.35
CA ILE A 344 -0.04 -24.22 33.43
C ILE A 344 0.12 -23.50 34.78
N THR A 345 0.63 -24.20 35.79
CA THR A 345 0.69 -23.70 37.16
C THR A 345 2.10 -23.72 37.75
N GLN A 346 2.91 -24.73 37.41
CA GLN A 346 4.24 -24.92 38.00
C GLN A 346 5.21 -23.79 37.65
N ILE A 347 5.08 -23.17 36.48
CA ILE A 347 5.93 -22.03 36.08
C ILE A 347 5.82 -20.83 37.05
N PHE A 348 4.71 -20.73 37.79
CA PHE A 348 4.45 -19.68 38.78
C PHE A 348 4.82 -20.09 40.21
N SER A 349 5.26 -21.32 40.43
CA SER A 349 5.59 -21.86 41.75
C SER A 349 7.11 -21.92 41.96
N ASN A 350 7.54 -22.20 43.19
CA ASN A 350 8.97 -22.38 43.50
C ASN A 350 9.53 -23.69 42.93
N GLU A 351 8.68 -24.57 42.40
CA GLU A 351 9.08 -25.81 41.72
C GLU A 351 9.31 -25.60 40.22
N ALA A 352 9.19 -24.36 39.72
CA ALA A 352 9.43 -24.03 38.33
C ALA A 352 10.85 -24.44 37.90
N ASP A 353 10.94 -25.24 36.85
CA ASP A 353 12.21 -25.57 36.22
C ASP A 353 12.44 -24.66 35.02
N LEU A 354 13.00 -23.48 35.29
CA LEU A 354 13.42 -22.49 34.30
C LEU A 354 14.95 -22.52 34.09
N SER A 355 15.58 -23.68 34.28
CA SER A 355 17.02 -23.89 34.10
C SER A 355 17.52 -23.65 32.66
N GLY A 356 16.60 -23.60 31.69
CA GLY A 356 16.87 -23.18 30.32
C GLY A 356 17.06 -21.67 30.17
N ILE A 357 16.68 -20.86 31.16
CA ILE A 357 16.90 -19.40 31.17
C ILE A 357 18.22 -19.06 31.87
N THR A 358 18.42 -19.58 33.08
CA THR A 358 19.62 -19.37 33.90
C THR A 358 19.92 -20.61 34.73
N ARG A 359 21.20 -20.83 35.07
CA ARG A 359 21.64 -21.89 35.99
C ARG A 359 22.10 -21.34 37.34
N ASP A 360 22.09 -20.02 37.51
CA ASP A 360 22.68 -19.36 38.67
C ASP A 360 21.79 -19.46 39.91
N ALA A 361 20.48 -19.47 39.73
CA ALA A 361 19.50 -19.54 40.81
C ALA A 361 18.18 -20.16 40.33
N PRO A 362 17.38 -20.75 41.24
CA PRO A 362 15.99 -21.09 40.97
C PRO A 362 15.21 -19.85 40.52
N LEU A 363 14.40 -20.00 39.49
CA LEU A 363 13.63 -18.91 38.88
C LEU A 363 12.20 -19.38 38.64
N LYS A 364 11.23 -18.49 38.87
CA LYS A 364 9.81 -18.68 38.55
C LYS A 364 9.27 -17.44 37.86
N LEU A 365 8.14 -17.55 37.18
CA LEU A 365 7.47 -16.40 36.57
C LEU A 365 6.66 -15.65 37.64
N ASP A 366 7.17 -14.51 38.10
CA ASP A 366 6.61 -13.78 39.24
C ASP A 366 5.48 -12.82 38.83
N LYS A 367 5.67 -12.05 37.76
CA LYS A 367 4.70 -11.05 37.30
C LYS A 367 4.34 -11.27 35.84
N THR A 368 3.05 -11.23 35.53
CA THR A 368 2.59 -11.26 34.14
C THR A 368 1.51 -10.22 33.88
N LYS A 369 1.55 -9.61 32.69
CA LYS A 369 0.50 -8.72 32.20
C LYS A 369 0.20 -9.02 30.74
N ASP A 370 -1.08 -9.12 30.40
CA ASP A 370 -1.58 -9.15 29.02
C ASP A 370 -2.44 -7.92 28.77
N TYR A 371 -1.98 -7.06 27.86
CA TYR A 371 -2.67 -5.83 27.50
C TYR A 371 -3.24 -5.92 26.10
N GLN A 372 -4.51 -5.56 25.97
CA GLN A 372 -5.25 -5.62 24.71
C GLN A 372 -5.90 -4.26 24.50
N LYS A 373 -5.79 -3.70 23.29
CA LYS A 373 -6.46 -2.43 22.95
C LYS A 373 -6.89 -2.38 21.49
N THR A 374 -8.08 -1.84 21.25
CA THR A 374 -8.58 -1.47 19.92
C THR A 374 -8.46 0.05 19.70
N GLY A 375 -8.14 0.49 18.46
CA GLY A 375 -7.95 1.92 18.11
C GLY A 375 -8.99 2.50 17.13
N ASP A 376 -9.15 3.83 17.10
CA ASP A 376 -10.00 4.60 16.15
C ASP A 376 -9.20 5.06 14.93
N SER A 377 -9.75 5.01 13.71
CA SER A 377 -9.09 5.49 12.50
C SER A 377 -9.06 7.03 12.37
N ASP A 378 -9.88 7.74 13.16
CA ASP A 378 -10.11 9.19 13.03
C ASP A 378 -9.20 10.09 13.89
N ASP A 379 -8.81 9.67 15.11
CA ASP A 379 -8.09 10.57 16.04
C ASP A 379 -6.57 10.62 15.80
N ASP A 380 -5.92 9.52 15.38
CA ASP A 380 -4.46 9.50 15.20
C ASP A 380 -3.99 10.00 13.81
N LYS A 381 -4.86 9.95 12.78
CA LYS A 381 -4.49 10.36 11.40
C LYS A 381 -4.30 11.88 11.25
N LYS A 382 -4.98 12.70 12.06
CA LYS A 382 -4.89 14.16 11.96
C LYS A 382 -3.65 14.76 12.61
N GLN A 383 -2.97 14.03 13.51
CA GLN A 383 -1.83 14.57 14.24
C GLN A 383 -0.48 14.15 13.63
N GLU A 384 -0.32 12.91 13.15
CA GLU A 384 0.97 12.45 12.59
C GLU A 384 1.19 12.82 11.11
N ILE A 385 0.17 12.76 10.25
CA ILE A 385 0.32 13.02 8.80
C ILE A 385 0.47 14.52 8.52
N THR A 386 0.02 15.38 9.42
CA THR A 386 0.08 16.84 9.24
C THR A 386 1.40 17.44 9.71
N GLN A 387 2.10 16.81 10.65
CA GLN A 387 3.33 17.37 11.26
C GLN A 387 4.60 17.20 10.41
N CYS A 388 4.81 16.07 9.71
CA CYS A 388 6.05 15.83 8.94
C CYS A 388 5.96 16.19 7.43
N GLN A 389 4.95 16.95 6.98
CA GLN A 389 4.72 17.23 5.54
C GLN A 389 5.92 17.90 4.84
N ASN A 390 6.69 18.70 5.56
CA ASN A 390 7.86 19.42 5.04
C ASN A 390 9.20 18.67 5.24
N PHE A 391 9.19 17.49 5.87
CA PHE A 391 10.41 16.76 6.22
C PHE A 391 11.14 16.21 4.98
N ALA A 392 10.42 15.52 4.10
CA ALA A 392 11.02 14.89 2.91
C ALA A 392 11.54 15.90 1.86
N PRO A 393 10.81 16.99 1.52
CA PRO A 393 11.36 18.05 0.66
C PRO A 393 12.64 18.66 1.24
N THR A 394 12.69 18.89 2.56
CA THR A 394 13.85 19.47 3.25
C THR A 394 15.08 18.57 3.15
N ILE A 395 14.93 17.28 3.46
CA ILE A 395 16.01 16.28 3.30
C ILE A 395 16.48 16.23 1.85
N THR A 396 15.57 16.27 0.87
CA THR A 396 15.93 16.22 -0.54
C THR A 396 16.76 17.43 -0.96
N ASN A 397 16.36 18.62 -0.53
CA ASN A 397 17.08 19.85 -0.86
C ASN A 397 18.49 19.89 -0.24
N ILE A 398 18.66 19.38 0.97
CA ILE A 398 19.99 19.24 1.60
C ILE A 398 20.85 18.25 0.82
N SER A 399 20.27 17.10 0.42
CA SER A 399 20.93 16.09 -0.41
C SER A 399 21.49 16.70 -1.70
N LEU A 400 20.67 17.48 -2.39
CA LEU A 400 21.06 18.13 -3.64
C LEU A 400 22.10 19.23 -3.43
N SER A 401 22.02 19.98 -2.33
CA SER A 401 23.04 20.97 -1.98
C SER A 401 24.39 20.33 -1.65
N LEU A 402 24.40 19.18 -0.98
CA LEU A 402 25.62 18.40 -0.73
C LEU A 402 26.22 17.89 -2.03
N LEU A 403 25.38 17.37 -2.94
CA LEU A 403 25.79 16.92 -4.26
C LEU A 403 26.43 18.05 -5.07
N GLN A 404 25.83 19.25 -5.07
CA GLN A 404 26.35 20.44 -5.76
C GLN A 404 27.73 20.84 -5.24
N LYS A 405 27.98 20.74 -3.93
CA LYS A 405 29.29 21.05 -3.34
C LYS A 405 30.34 19.97 -3.60
N ALA A 406 29.92 18.71 -3.66
CA ALA A 406 30.83 17.58 -3.84
C ALA A 406 31.53 17.56 -5.21
N ILE A 407 30.98 18.22 -6.24
CA ILE A 407 31.62 18.34 -7.57
C ILE A 407 33.00 19.03 -7.47
N HIS A 408 33.18 19.94 -6.51
CA HIS A 408 34.41 20.72 -6.36
C HIS A 408 35.41 20.11 -5.38
N TRP A 409 35.17 18.88 -4.90
CA TRP A 409 36.10 18.23 -3.97
C TRP A 409 37.44 17.89 -4.64
N PRO A 410 38.57 18.12 -3.94
CA PRO A 410 39.91 18.14 -4.54
C PRO A 410 40.46 16.80 -5.03
N GLU A 411 39.67 15.73 -5.04
CA GLU A 411 40.07 14.45 -5.64
C GLU A 411 38.93 13.88 -6.48
N GLN A 412 39.22 13.60 -7.75
CA GLN A 412 38.25 13.12 -8.76
C GLN A 412 37.88 11.63 -8.55
N THR A 413 37.33 11.29 -7.40
CA THR A 413 36.92 9.92 -7.03
C THR A 413 35.41 9.74 -7.11
N ASN A 414 34.96 8.49 -7.28
CA ASN A 414 33.54 8.16 -7.13
C ASN A 414 33.18 8.29 -5.65
N PHE A 415 32.21 9.14 -5.32
CA PHE A 415 31.72 9.28 -3.96
C PHE A 415 30.28 8.79 -3.85
N VAL A 416 29.99 8.08 -2.77
CA VAL A 416 28.66 7.60 -2.41
C VAL A 416 28.38 8.11 -1.01
N PHE A 417 27.22 8.71 -0.81
CA PHE A 417 26.82 9.20 0.51
C PHE A 417 25.33 9.01 0.72
N SER A 418 24.93 8.79 1.98
CA SER A 418 23.52 8.78 2.38
C SER A 418 23.18 10.12 3.03
N PRO A 419 22.38 10.97 2.37
CA PRO A 419 22.01 12.27 2.92
C PRO A 419 21.24 12.12 4.23
N VAL A 420 20.26 11.22 4.26
CA VAL A 420 19.47 10.88 5.46
C VAL A 420 20.38 10.56 6.64
N SER A 421 21.38 9.71 6.41
CA SER A 421 22.31 9.25 7.43
C SER A 421 23.17 10.40 7.97
N ILE A 422 23.70 11.26 7.09
CA ILE A 422 24.48 12.44 7.47
C ILE A 422 23.62 13.44 8.26
N ILE A 423 22.44 13.76 7.75
CA ILE A 423 21.52 14.73 8.38
C ILE A 423 21.06 14.20 9.75
N ALA A 424 20.75 12.92 9.85
CA ALA A 424 20.41 12.28 11.13
C ALA A 424 21.58 12.34 12.13
N ALA A 425 22.83 12.14 11.68
CA ALA A 425 24.01 12.24 12.54
C ALA A 425 24.20 13.65 13.11
N PHE A 426 24.00 14.69 12.30
CA PHE A 426 24.09 16.09 12.75
C PHE A 426 22.88 16.52 13.59
N ALA A 427 21.67 16.05 13.27
CA ALA A 427 20.50 16.29 14.10
C ALA A 427 20.64 15.60 15.47
N MET A 428 21.18 14.38 15.51
CA MET A 428 21.54 13.71 16.76
C MET A 428 22.59 14.51 17.56
N LEU A 429 23.56 15.15 16.89
CA LEU A 429 24.55 16.02 17.54
C LEU A 429 23.92 17.32 18.09
N SER A 430 22.88 17.87 17.46
CA SER A 430 22.22 19.12 17.91
C SER A 430 21.64 18.98 19.32
N LEU A 431 21.13 17.78 19.68
CA LEU A 431 20.64 17.44 21.02
C LEU A 431 21.67 17.68 22.14
N GLY A 432 22.96 17.62 21.81
CA GLY A 432 24.08 17.79 22.73
C GLY A 432 24.75 19.16 22.67
N ALA A 433 24.45 19.95 21.64
CA ALA A 433 25.02 21.27 21.43
C ALA A 433 24.20 22.36 22.13
N LYS A 434 24.81 23.52 22.41
CA LYS A 434 24.12 24.73 22.90
C LYS A 434 24.67 25.99 22.25
N GLY A 435 23.96 27.11 22.40
CA GLY A 435 24.41 28.44 21.95
C GLY A 435 24.67 28.49 20.45
N ASN A 436 25.76 29.15 20.05
CA ASN A 436 26.11 29.34 18.64
C ASN A 436 26.36 28.02 17.90
N THR A 437 26.95 27.02 18.54
CA THR A 437 27.20 25.70 17.92
C THR A 437 25.90 24.99 17.57
N HIS A 438 24.93 25.00 18.50
CA HIS A 438 23.61 24.42 18.25
C HIS A 438 22.89 25.13 17.10
N LYS A 439 22.92 26.46 17.11
CA LYS A 439 22.35 27.27 16.03
C LYS A 439 23.00 26.97 14.67
N GLN A 440 24.33 26.91 14.61
CA GLN A 440 25.06 26.57 13.38
C GLN A 440 24.72 25.19 12.84
N ILE A 441 24.52 24.19 13.72
CA ILE A 441 24.10 22.84 13.31
C ILE A 441 22.69 22.91 12.69
N LEU A 442 21.71 23.50 13.38
CA LEU A 442 20.33 23.56 12.90
C LEU A 442 20.18 24.41 11.63
N ASP A 443 20.88 25.55 11.55
CA ASP A 443 20.94 26.40 10.35
C ASP A 443 21.55 25.62 9.17
N GLY A 444 22.58 24.82 9.43
CA GLY A 444 23.21 23.94 8.44
C GLY A 444 22.27 22.84 7.92
N LEU A 445 21.38 22.33 8.79
CA LEU A 445 20.35 21.36 8.44
C LEU A 445 19.12 22.00 7.77
N ARG A 446 19.06 23.34 7.66
CA ARG A 446 18.02 24.08 6.91
C ARG A 446 16.58 23.73 7.27
N PHE A 447 16.31 23.22 8.47
CA PHE A 447 14.96 23.02 8.96
C PHE A 447 14.37 24.38 9.33
N ASP A 448 13.20 24.71 8.79
CA ASP A 448 12.47 25.93 9.15
C ASP A 448 11.84 25.75 10.54
N LEU A 449 12.57 26.12 11.58
CA LEU A 449 12.15 25.96 12.98
C LEU A 449 10.91 26.79 13.35
N MET A 450 10.54 27.77 12.52
CA MET A 450 9.27 28.51 12.67
C MET A 450 8.07 27.68 12.22
N LYS A 451 8.28 26.73 11.29
CA LYS A 451 7.25 25.82 10.77
C LYS A 451 7.29 24.44 11.41
N MET A 452 8.44 24.02 11.93
CA MET A 452 8.64 22.71 12.53
C MET A 452 9.59 22.83 13.73
N PRO A 453 9.06 22.88 14.96
CA PRO A 453 9.85 22.88 16.19
C PRO A 453 10.93 21.80 16.20
N GLU A 454 12.09 22.08 16.81
CA GLU A 454 13.24 21.16 16.79
C GLU A 454 12.88 19.74 17.27
N MET A 455 12.06 19.62 18.33
CA MET A 455 11.63 18.32 18.82
C MET A 455 10.79 17.54 17.80
N GLU A 456 10.02 18.22 16.94
CA GLU A 456 9.31 17.58 15.84
C GLU A 456 10.26 17.09 14.75
N VAL A 457 11.34 17.84 14.46
CA VAL A 457 12.41 17.38 13.56
C VAL A 457 12.95 16.03 14.05
N HIS A 458 13.26 15.91 15.34
CA HIS A 458 13.76 14.68 15.92
C HIS A 458 12.73 13.53 15.87
N LYS A 459 11.45 13.81 16.15
CA LYS A 459 10.37 12.81 16.03
C LYS A 459 10.16 12.34 14.58
N CYS A 460 10.25 13.23 13.60
CA CYS A 460 10.20 12.85 12.19
C CYS A 460 11.40 11.96 11.82
N PHE A 461 12.61 12.23 12.36
CA PHE A 461 13.76 11.31 12.20
C PHE A 461 13.53 9.96 12.86
N GLN A 462 12.95 9.94 14.06
CA GLN A 462 12.61 8.70 14.76
C GLN A 462 11.66 7.84 13.92
N SER A 463 10.55 8.42 13.47
CA SER A 463 9.57 7.74 12.61
C SER A 463 10.17 7.28 11.28
N PHE A 464 10.97 8.15 10.65
CA PHE A 464 11.65 7.85 9.40
C PHE A 464 12.64 6.69 9.56
N LEU A 465 13.57 6.77 10.52
CA LEU A 465 14.59 5.74 10.74
C LEU A 465 13.96 4.42 11.18
N HIS A 466 12.92 4.47 12.01
CA HIS A 466 12.17 3.28 12.40
C HIS A 466 11.54 2.59 11.19
N THR A 467 10.94 3.33 10.27
CA THR A 467 10.32 2.78 9.05
C THR A 467 11.38 2.29 8.05
N PHE A 468 12.45 3.06 7.88
CA PHE A 468 13.48 2.83 6.88
C PHE A 468 14.43 1.67 7.24
N LEU A 469 14.66 1.43 8.54
CA LEU A 469 15.59 0.41 9.05
C LEU A 469 14.91 -0.90 9.46
N GLN A 470 13.62 -1.10 9.16
CA GLN A 470 12.98 -2.39 9.43
C GLN A 470 13.66 -3.50 8.61
N PRO A 471 13.93 -4.68 9.20
CA PRO A 471 14.54 -5.79 8.49
C PRO A 471 13.70 -6.19 7.26
N ASN A 472 14.32 -6.18 6.08
CA ASN A 472 13.73 -6.68 4.84
C ASN A 472 14.65 -7.78 4.26
N TYR A 473 14.15 -9.02 4.21
CA TYR A 473 14.94 -10.17 3.76
C TYR A 473 15.35 -10.13 2.29
N GLN A 474 14.66 -9.35 1.44
CA GLN A 474 14.99 -9.19 0.02
C GLN A 474 15.92 -7.98 -0.25
N LEU A 475 16.05 -7.07 0.73
CA LEU A 475 16.86 -5.86 0.63
C LEU A 475 17.38 -5.45 2.02
N HIS A 476 18.64 -5.75 2.29
CA HIS A 476 19.33 -5.38 3.52
C HIS A 476 19.92 -3.97 3.39
N VAL A 477 19.17 -2.96 3.81
CA VAL A 477 19.72 -1.61 4.00
C VAL A 477 20.01 -1.41 5.48
N THR A 478 21.26 -1.14 5.82
CA THR A 478 21.65 -0.80 7.19
C THR A 478 22.33 0.55 7.20
N THR A 479 21.85 1.47 8.03
CA THR A 479 22.53 2.73 8.30
C THR A 479 22.62 2.91 9.80
N GLY A 480 23.69 3.53 10.27
CA GLY A 480 23.89 3.78 11.68
C GLY A 480 24.82 4.96 11.92
N SER A 481 24.44 5.78 12.87
CA SER A 481 25.30 6.82 13.43
C SER A 481 25.73 6.40 14.83
N SER A 482 26.90 6.83 15.29
CA SER A 482 27.38 6.58 16.65
C SER A 482 28.28 7.72 17.10
N LEU A 483 28.16 8.09 18.36
CA LEU A 483 28.96 9.15 18.98
C LEU A 483 30.01 8.54 19.89
N PHE A 484 31.28 8.75 19.58
CA PHE A 484 32.38 8.34 20.42
C PHE A 484 32.92 9.56 21.17
N LEU A 485 32.93 9.53 22.50
CA LEU A 485 33.36 10.64 23.34
C LEU A 485 34.55 10.24 24.19
N HIS A 486 35.46 11.17 24.44
CA HIS A 486 36.60 10.91 25.30
C HIS A 486 36.11 10.48 26.70
N LYS A 487 36.64 9.37 27.24
CA LYS A 487 36.14 8.74 28.47
C LYS A 487 36.09 9.65 29.71
N ASN A 488 36.88 10.73 29.71
CA ASN A 488 36.90 11.71 30.80
C ASN A 488 35.76 12.74 30.72
N LEU A 489 34.99 12.77 29.63
CA LEU A 489 33.86 13.68 29.47
C LEU A 489 32.62 13.14 30.18
N ARG A 490 32.03 13.95 31.06
CA ARG A 490 30.77 13.62 31.72
C ARG A 490 29.60 13.88 30.79
N VAL A 491 29.03 12.80 30.26
CA VAL A 491 27.86 12.85 29.37
C VAL A 491 26.57 12.81 30.21
N LYS A 492 25.66 13.76 29.98
CA LYS A 492 24.37 13.81 30.67
C LYS A 492 23.48 12.61 30.28
N ASN A 493 22.86 11.97 31.27
CA ASN A 493 21.96 10.82 31.03
C ASN A 493 20.79 11.16 30.10
N LYS A 494 20.21 12.37 30.23
CA LYS A 494 19.16 12.85 29.32
C LYS A 494 19.59 12.81 27.85
N PHE A 495 20.84 13.19 27.55
CA PHE A 495 21.35 13.16 26.18
C PHE A 495 21.50 11.73 25.67
N LYS A 496 22.06 10.81 26.48
CA LYS A 496 22.17 9.39 26.11
C LYS A 496 20.80 8.77 25.81
N LYS A 497 19.79 9.07 26.64
CA LYS A 497 18.42 8.59 26.49
C LYS A 497 17.80 9.08 25.17
N MET A 498 17.87 10.39 24.90
CA MET A 498 17.35 10.97 23.65
C MET A 498 18.02 10.41 22.39
N VAL A 499 19.35 10.20 22.43
CA VAL A 499 20.10 9.61 21.30
C VAL A 499 19.67 8.17 21.01
N MET A 500 19.38 7.38 22.05
CA MET A 500 18.86 6.02 21.90
C MET A 500 17.42 6.03 21.36
N GLU A 501 16.53 6.80 21.97
CA GLU A 501 15.09 6.79 21.65
C GLU A 501 14.78 7.34 20.25
N LEU A 502 15.43 8.44 19.87
CA LEU A 502 15.11 9.17 18.64
C LEU A 502 15.89 8.67 17.43
N TYR A 503 17.08 8.08 17.64
CA TYR A 503 18.00 7.72 16.56
C TYR A 503 18.45 6.26 16.58
N ASN A 504 18.01 5.45 17.55
CA ASN A 504 18.48 4.07 17.75
C ASN A 504 20.02 4.01 17.79
N SER A 505 20.64 4.97 18.48
CA SER A 505 22.08 5.22 18.49
C SER A 505 22.65 5.22 19.90
N GLU A 506 23.98 5.11 20.01
CA GLU A 506 24.68 5.01 21.28
C GLU A 506 25.79 6.05 21.40
N VAL A 507 26.04 6.47 22.64
CA VAL A 507 27.16 7.32 23.02
C VAL A 507 28.20 6.48 23.74
N ILE A 508 29.35 6.27 23.10
CA ILE A 508 30.35 5.28 23.49
C ILE A 508 31.60 6.00 24.04
N PRO A 509 32.02 5.72 25.28
CA PRO A 509 33.24 6.29 25.85
C PRO A 509 34.49 5.62 25.27
N ILE A 510 35.46 6.40 24.79
CA ILE A 510 36.75 5.95 24.24
C ILE A 510 37.92 6.76 24.80
N ASP A 511 39.09 6.15 24.96
CA ASP A 511 40.33 6.87 25.31
C ASP A 511 41.11 7.21 24.04
N PHE A 512 40.88 8.39 23.46
CA PHE A 512 41.53 8.81 22.21
C PHE A 512 43.05 8.98 22.33
N ARG A 513 43.58 9.12 23.56
CA ARG A 513 45.03 9.09 23.82
C ARG A 513 45.69 7.77 23.41
N LYS A 514 44.91 6.68 23.34
CA LYS A 514 45.34 5.39 22.78
C LYS A 514 44.81 5.23 21.36
N PHE A 515 45.33 6.02 20.42
CA PHE A 515 44.75 6.16 19.06
C PHE A 515 44.60 4.82 18.31
N GLN A 516 45.56 3.89 18.43
CA GLN A 516 45.46 2.55 17.81
C GLN A 516 44.27 1.75 18.39
N THR A 517 44.12 1.74 19.72
CA THR A 517 43.02 1.06 20.40
C THR A 517 41.67 1.74 20.11
N ALA A 518 41.64 3.07 20.09
CA ALA A 518 40.45 3.85 19.75
C ALA A 518 39.99 3.56 18.31
N THR A 519 40.90 3.56 17.35
CA THR A 519 40.65 3.23 15.94
C THR A 519 40.11 1.80 15.80
N MET A 520 40.74 0.83 16.48
CA MET A 520 40.28 -0.56 16.49
C MET A 520 38.87 -0.70 17.09
N HIS A 521 38.57 0.02 18.18
CA HIS A 521 37.25 0.00 18.80
C HIS A 521 36.16 0.58 17.89
N ILE A 522 36.43 1.72 17.26
CA ILE A 522 35.50 2.37 16.33
C ILE A 522 35.21 1.46 15.14
N ASN A 523 36.25 0.94 14.49
CA ASN A 523 36.11 0.04 13.34
C ASN A 523 35.37 -1.26 13.72
N LYS A 524 35.69 -1.86 14.88
CA LYS A 524 35.00 -3.06 15.38
C LYS A 524 33.50 -2.80 15.65
N HIS A 525 33.17 -1.63 16.19
CA HIS A 525 31.78 -1.25 16.46
C HIS A 525 30.99 -1.09 15.16
N VAL A 526 31.55 -0.37 14.18
CA VAL A 526 30.94 -0.19 12.86
C VAL A 526 30.79 -1.52 12.13
N MET A 527 31.80 -2.38 12.16
CA MET A 527 31.74 -3.72 11.59
C MET A 527 30.61 -4.55 12.22
N LYS A 528 30.44 -4.50 13.54
CA LYS A 528 29.34 -5.20 14.23
C LYS A 528 27.97 -4.66 13.82
N ARG A 529 27.78 -3.33 13.77
CA ARG A 529 26.48 -2.72 13.43
C ARG A 529 26.14 -2.79 11.94
N SER A 530 27.15 -2.90 11.07
CA SER A 530 26.98 -3.10 9.63
C SER A 530 26.97 -4.57 9.23
N TYR A 531 26.85 -5.52 10.18
CA TYR A 531 26.86 -6.96 9.91
C TYR A 531 28.07 -7.45 9.10
N GLY A 532 29.23 -6.80 9.27
CA GLY A 532 30.46 -7.11 8.56
C GLY A 532 30.62 -6.42 7.21
N HIS A 533 29.62 -5.65 6.73
CA HIS A 533 29.70 -4.99 5.43
C HIS A 533 30.65 -3.79 5.42
N VAL A 534 30.81 -3.08 6.54
CA VAL A 534 31.74 -1.94 6.65
C VAL A 534 32.89 -2.33 7.59
N LEU A 535 34.03 -2.67 7.00
CA LEU A 535 35.20 -3.18 7.71
C LEU A 535 36.06 -2.08 8.37
N LYS A 536 36.16 -0.90 7.74
CA LYS A 536 37.04 0.19 8.18
C LYS A 536 36.41 1.55 7.87
N VAL A 537 36.34 2.44 8.86
CA VAL A 537 35.75 3.79 8.75
C VAL A 537 36.75 4.90 9.07
N THR A 538 37.78 4.62 9.86
CA THR A 538 38.84 5.57 10.20
C THR A 538 40.18 4.87 10.36
N ASN A 539 41.24 5.55 9.91
CA ASN A 539 42.65 5.13 10.04
C ASN A 539 43.46 6.13 10.87
N ASP A 540 43.03 7.38 10.89
CA ASP A 540 43.77 8.50 11.47
C ASP A 540 42.86 9.20 12.49
N LEU A 541 43.24 9.11 13.76
CA LEU A 541 42.65 9.86 14.87
C LEU A 541 43.76 10.69 15.52
N SER A 542 43.50 11.98 15.71
CA SER A 542 44.42 12.85 16.46
C SER A 542 44.35 12.51 17.95
N VAL A 543 45.48 12.65 18.66
CA VAL A 543 45.53 12.55 20.13
C VAL A 543 44.67 13.59 20.83
N ASP A 544 44.37 14.70 20.16
CA ASP A 544 43.53 15.79 20.66
C ASP A 544 42.03 15.54 20.41
N THR A 545 41.66 14.39 19.83
CA THR A 545 40.26 14.07 19.55
C THR A 545 39.47 13.92 20.86
N LEU A 546 38.42 14.73 21.03
CA LEU A 546 37.50 14.64 22.17
C LEU A 546 36.15 14.02 21.81
N LEU A 547 35.75 14.12 20.54
CA LEU A 547 34.50 13.61 20.01
C LEU A 547 34.74 13.12 18.58
N ALA A 548 34.29 11.91 18.27
CA ALA A 548 34.21 11.39 16.90
C ALA A 548 32.75 11.01 16.59
N LEU A 549 32.17 11.67 15.60
CA LEU A 549 30.86 11.33 15.04
C LEU A 549 31.09 10.40 13.86
N VAL A 550 30.66 9.15 14.01
CA VAL A 550 30.89 8.11 13.01
C VAL A 550 29.56 7.72 12.41
N ASN A 551 29.54 7.65 11.09
CA ASN A 551 28.34 7.35 10.34
C ASN A 551 28.65 6.35 9.24
N PHE A 552 27.74 5.41 8.98
CA PHE A 552 27.89 4.42 7.93
C PHE A 552 26.56 4.08 7.28
N ILE A 553 26.64 3.64 6.03
CA ILE A 553 25.56 2.97 5.31
C ILE A 553 26.12 1.74 4.63
N SER A 554 25.35 0.65 4.66
CA SER A 554 25.51 -0.51 3.82
C SER A 554 24.19 -0.78 3.11
N PHE A 555 24.29 -1.11 1.83
CA PHE A 555 23.17 -1.49 0.98
C PHE A 555 23.51 -2.81 0.33
N ASP A 556 22.73 -3.84 0.64
CA ASP A 556 22.81 -5.16 0.03
C ASP A 556 21.42 -5.55 -0.48
N GLY A 557 21.24 -5.50 -1.79
CA GLY A 557 19.94 -5.72 -2.42
C GLY A 557 19.97 -6.90 -3.39
N ALA A 558 19.05 -7.84 -3.21
CA ALA A 558 18.81 -8.87 -4.20
C ALA A 558 18.22 -8.23 -5.47
N GLN A 559 19.03 -8.13 -6.53
CA GLN A 559 18.56 -7.65 -7.82
C GLN A 559 17.62 -8.70 -8.47
N LEU A 560 16.54 -8.24 -9.10
CA LEU A 560 15.65 -9.11 -9.87
C LEU A 560 16.40 -9.63 -11.12
N GLY A 561 16.80 -10.91 -11.05
CA GLY A 561 17.56 -11.62 -12.08
C GLY A 561 19.05 -11.71 -11.72
N LYS A 562 19.51 -12.91 -11.36
CA LYS A 562 20.91 -13.21 -11.00
C LYS A 562 21.86 -12.81 -12.14
N PHE A 563 22.95 -12.11 -11.81
CA PHE A 563 24.05 -11.87 -12.73
C PHE A 563 24.68 -13.19 -13.16
N LYS A 564 24.91 -13.37 -14.46
CA LYS A 564 25.83 -14.39 -14.96
C LYS A 564 27.23 -13.76 -15.02
N PRO A 565 28.26 -14.35 -14.40
CA PRO A 565 29.62 -13.82 -14.42
C PRO A 565 30.15 -13.53 -15.84
N ASP A 566 29.70 -14.32 -16.83
CA ASP A 566 30.11 -14.24 -18.24
C ASP A 566 29.55 -13.02 -19.01
N SER A 567 28.88 -12.08 -18.33
CA SER A 567 28.26 -10.90 -18.94
C SER A 567 29.04 -9.59 -18.74
N LEU A 568 30.24 -9.64 -18.16
CA LEU A 568 31.12 -8.49 -17.99
C LEU A 568 31.98 -8.28 -19.24
N GLU A 569 31.82 -7.13 -19.90
CA GLU A 569 32.65 -6.71 -21.04
C GLU A 569 33.41 -5.44 -20.65
N ILE A 570 34.73 -5.40 -20.88
CA ILE A 570 35.53 -4.20 -20.64
C ILE A 570 35.25 -3.23 -21.79
N MET A 571 34.68 -2.07 -21.48
CA MET A 571 34.32 -1.07 -22.48
C MET A 571 34.92 0.30 -22.14
N GLU A 572 35.10 1.12 -23.18
CA GLU A 572 35.49 2.53 -23.04
C GLU A 572 34.38 3.32 -22.33
N PHE A 573 34.78 4.08 -21.33
CA PHE A 573 33.93 4.95 -20.54
C PHE A 573 34.54 6.35 -20.50
N GLN A 574 33.78 7.35 -20.94
CA GLN A 574 34.29 8.71 -21.10
C GLN A 574 33.94 9.58 -19.89
N LEU A 575 34.94 10.30 -19.39
CA LEU A 575 34.87 11.14 -18.21
C LEU A 575 34.35 12.53 -18.57
N ASN A 576 33.86 13.25 -17.57
CA ASN A 576 33.49 14.67 -17.73
C ASN A 576 34.70 15.54 -18.15
N THR A 577 35.92 15.10 -17.86
CA THR A 577 37.18 15.72 -18.29
C THR A 577 37.53 15.44 -19.75
N GLY A 578 36.75 14.61 -20.45
CA GLY A 578 37.02 14.15 -21.81
C GLY A 578 37.99 12.96 -21.89
N LYS A 579 38.64 12.59 -20.78
CA LYS A 579 39.48 11.40 -20.69
C LYS A 579 38.64 10.13 -20.90
N VAL A 580 39.23 9.09 -21.48
CA VAL A 580 38.59 7.77 -21.64
C VAL A 580 39.27 6.78 -20.70
N VAL A 581 38.49 5.95 -20.03
CA VAL A 581 38.96 4.85 -19.19
C VAL A 581 38.27 3.55 -19.57
N MET A 582 38.95 2.43 -19.34
CA MET A 582 38.36 1.11 -19.54
C MET A 582 37.70 0.67 -18.23
N VAL A 583 36.40 0.37 -18.29
CA VAL A 583 35.66 -0.13 -17.11
C VAL A 583 34.90 -1.40 -17.47
N PRO A 584 34.80 -2.37 -16.54
CA PRO A 584 33.96 -3.54 -16.72
C PRO A 584 32.49 -3.12 -16.70
N ILE A 585 31.80 -3.26 -17.82
CA ILE A 585 30.39 -2.95 -17.98
C ILE A 585 29.61 -4.25 -18.14
N VAL A 586 28.49 -4.36 -17.43
CA VAL A 586 27.59 -5.49 -17.59
C VAL A 586 26.81 -5.33 -18.90
N LYS A 587 27.03 -6.23 -19.84
CA LYS A 587 26.28 -6.32 -21.09
C LYS A 587 25.04 -7.17 -20.88
N ARG A 588 23.89 -6.51 -20.76
CA ARG A 588 22.60 -7.16 -20.55
C ARG A 588 21.57 -6.64 -21.55
N LEU A 589 21.04 -7.56 -22.35
CA LEU A 589 19.82 -7.31 -23.13
C LEU A 589 18.61 -7.50 -22.22
N GLY A 590 17.85 -6.44 -22.03
CA GLY A 590 16.68 -6.41 -21.15
C GLY A 590 15.77 -5.23 -21.46
N LYS A 591 14.56 -5.25 -20.90
CA LYS A 591 13.65 -4.10 -20.97
C LYS A 591 13.94 -3.19 -19.79
N PHE A 592 14.31 -1.95 -20.10
CA PHE A 592 14.65 -0.95 -19.10
C PHE A 592 13.76 0.28 -19.28
N TYR A 593 13.37 0.92 -18.18
CA TYR A 593 12.64 2.18 -18.23
C TYR A 593 13.62 3.31 -18.41
N LEU A 594 13.71 3.78 -19.65
CA LEU A 594 14.65 4.82 -20.06
C LEU A 594 13.87 6.08 -20.47
N LEU A 595 14.26 7.23 -19.92
CA LEU A 595 13.72 8.54 -20.25
C LEU A 595 14.89 9.44 -20.68
N LYS A 596 14.91 9.87 -21.96
CA LYS A 596 15.77 10.99 -22.35
C LYS A 596 15.10 12.27 -21.88
N ASP A 597 15.76 13.01 -21.00
CA ASP A 597 15.27 14.29 -20.53
C ASP A 597 16.10 15.44 -21.10
N LYS A 598 15.43 16.25 -21.92
CA LYS A 598 16.04 17.40 -22.59
C LYS A 598 16.39 18.52 -21.62
N ASN A 599 15.70 18.64 -20.49
CA ASN A 599 15.94 19.73 -19.54
C ASN A 599 17.16 19.47 -18.64
N LEU A 600 17.49 18.20 -18.41
CA LEU A 600 18.70 17.80 -17.70
C LEU A 600 19.85 17.45 -18.63
N SER A 601 19.64 17.50 -19.95
CA SER A 601 20.58 16.98 -20.93
C SER A 601 21.09 15.59 -20.51
N SER A 602 20.18 14.67 -20.18
CA SER A 602 20.55 13.38 -19.59
C SER A 602 19.58 12.25 -19.96
N TRP A 603 20.05 11.02 -19.81
CA TRP A 603 19.27 9.79 -19.81
C TRP A 603 18.99 9.34 -18.38
N VAL A 604 17.72 9.18 -18.03
CA VAL A 604 17.31 8.61 -16.75
C VAL A 604 16.90 7.16 -16.96
N LEU A 605 17.66 6.25 -16.39
CA LEU A 605 17.34 4.83 -16.28
C LEU A 605 16.74 4.56 -14.89
N MET A 606 15.54 3.99 -14.84
CA MET A 606 14.93 3.56 -13.58
C MET A 606 15.03 2.04 -13.44
N GLN A 607 15.52 1.59 -12.29
CA GLN A 607 15.57 0.18 -11.92
C GLN A 607 14.79 -0.09 -10.63
N ARG A 608 14.12 -1.24 -10.60
CA ARG A 608 13.42 -1.74 -9.41
C ARG A 608 14.29 -2.73 -8.67
N TYR A 609 14.36 -2.56 -7.36
CA TYR A 609 14.86 -3.55 -6.41
C TYR A 609 13.67 -4.23 -5.73
N ALA A 610 13.93 -5.35 -5.06
CA ALA A 610 12.92 -6.00 -4.25
C ALA A 610 12.44 -5.06 -3.11
N GLY A 611 11.17 -5.16 -2.72
CA GLY A 611 10.56 -4.27 -1.71
C GLY A 611 10.08 -2.90 -2.21
N ASN A 612 9.69 -2.77 -3.48
CA ASN A 612 9.17 -1.52 -4.09
C ASN A 612 10.13 -0.32 -4.07
N ILE A 613 11.42 -0.55 -3.84
CA ILE A 613 12.44 0.48 -3.86
C ILE A 613 12.91 0.74 -5.30
N LEU A 614 12.99 2.02 -5.65
CA LEU A 614 13.37 2.50 -6.97
C LEU A 614 14.77 3.12 -6.90
N ALA A 615 15.62 2.73 -7.85
CA ALA A 615 16.88 3.41 -8.12
C ALA A 615 16.77 4.18 -9.44
N PHE A 616 17.20 5.44 -9.43
CA PHE A 616 17.34 6.25 -10.64
C PHE A 616 18.83 6.40 -10.96
N PHE A 617 19.20 5.98 -12.16
CA PHE A 617 20.51 6.21 -12.75
C PHE A 617 20.36 7.37 -13.74
N ILE A 618 20.90 8.53 -13.39
CA ILE A 618 20.86 9.73 -14.23
C ILE A 618 22.21 9.87 -14.92
N LEU A 619 22.22 9.65 -16.23
CA LEU A 619 23.40 9.62 -17.08
C LEU A 619 23.43 10.92 -17.91
N PRO A 620 24.25 11.92 -17.58
CA PRO A 620 24.33 13.14 -18.36
C PRO A 620 24.80 12.87 -19.80
N ASP A 621 24.36 13.71 -20.72
CA ASP A 621 24.97 13.85 -22.04
C ASP A 621 26.43 14.34 -21.86
N LEU A 622 27.28 14.03 -22.83
CA LEU A 622 28.70 14.36 -22.81
C LEU A 622 28.94 15.85 -22.54
N GLY A 623 29.77 16.15 -21.53
CA GLY A 623 30.09 17.52 -21.12
C GLY A 623 28.97 18.28 -20.39
N LYS A 624 27.81 17.66 -20.12
CA LYS A 624 26.63 18.30 -19.52
C LYS A 624 26.44 18.03 -18.02
N MET A 625 27.51 17.57 -17.35
CA MET A 625 27.44 17.15 -15.95
C MET A 625 27.14 18.30 -14.98
N GLU A 626 27.74 19.46 -15.19
CA GLU A 626 27.47 20.65 -14.35
C GLU A 626 26.05 21.17 -14.56
N GLU A 627 25.58 21.20 -15.81
CA GLU A 627 24.20 21.59 -16.17
C GLU A 627 23.17 20.67 -15.52
N LEU A 628 23.41 19.35 -15.57
CA LEU A 628 22.57 18.36 -14.88
C LEU A 628 22.44 18.69 -13.39
N ILE A 629 23.56 18.90 -12.69
CA ILE A 629 23.55 19.06 -11.24
C ILE A 629 22.97 20.43 -10.81
N GLN A 630 23.15 21.47 -11.61
CA GLN A 630 22.50 22.76 -11.39
C GLN A 630 20.97 22.69 -11.57
N ASN A 631 20.49 21.87 -12.51
CA ASN A 631 19.07 21.76 -12.83
C ASN A 631 18.31 20.73 -11.98
N LEU A 632 19.00 19.92 -11.17
CA LEU A 632 18.36 18.98 -10.25
C LEU A 632 17.72 19.72 -9.06
N ASN A 633 16.42 19.52 -8.87
CA ASN A 633 15.66 19.97 -7.70
C ASN A 633 14.59 18.93 -7.28
N TYR A 634 14.04 19.10 -6.08
CA TYR A 634 13.02 18.20 -5.53
C TYR A 634 11.80 18.06 -6.45
N GLU A 635 11.22 19.18 -6.90
CA GLU A 635 10.01 19.17 -7.74
C GLU A 635 10.25 18.43 -9.06
N TYR A 636 11.46 18.56 -9.59
CA TYR A 636 11.86 17.96 -10.84
C TYR A 636 12.13 16.46 -10.70
N LEU A 637 12.81 16.01 -9.65
CA LEU A 637 12.94 14.58 -9.33
C LEU A 637 11.56 13.93 -9.12
N ASN A 638 10.65 14.63 -8.43
CA ASN A 638 9.28 14.20 -8.27
C ASN A 638 8.52 14.17 -9.61
N SER A 639 8.79 15.13 -10.51
CA SER A 639 8.26 15.15 -11.88
C SER A 639 8.79 14.00 -12.74
N ILE A 640 10.08 13.66 -12.66
CA ILE A 640 10.64 12.47 -13.32
C ILE A 640 9.95 11.22 -12.81
N HIS A 641 9.86 11.06 -11.49
CA HIS A 641 9.14 9.95 -10.87
C HIS A 641 7.71 9.87 -11.41
N ARG A 642 6.97 10.99 -11.40
CA ARG A 642 5.61 11.04 -11.93
C ARG A 642 5.55 10.71 -13.41
N ARG A 643 6.46 11.21 -14.25
CA ARG A 643 6.50 10.98 -15.70
C ARG A 643 6.83 9.53 -16.06
N ILE A 644 7.77 8.92 -15.35
CA ILE A 644 8.12 7.51 -15.53
C ILE A 644 6.99 6.61 -14.99
N SER A 645 6.40 6.95 -13.83
CA SER A 645 5.24 6.26 -13.26
C SER A 645 3.95 6.44 -14.09
N THR A 646 3.77 7.57 -14.77
CA THR A 646 2.64 7.79 -15.69
C THR A 646 2.87 7.13 -17.05
N ARG A 647 4.12 7.01 -17.54
CA ARG A 647 4.44 6.14 -18.69
C ARG A 647 4.18 4.66 -18.40
N MET A 648 4.29 4.23 -17.15
CA MET A 648 3.81 2.91 -16.70
C MET A 648 2.28 2.80 -16.74
N MET A 649 1.55 3.91 -16.75
CA MET A 649 0.08 3.99 -16.83
C MET A 649 -0.46 4.45 -18.19
N THR A 650 0.37 4.69 -19.20
CA THR A 650 -0.09 4.93 -20.57
C THR A 650 -0.11 3.62 -21.35
N PRO A 651 -1.26 2.98 -21.51
CA PRO A 651 -1.38 1.82 -22.40
C PRO A 651 -1.22 2.29 -23.85
N PHE A 652 -0.15 1.85 -24.50
CA PHE A 652 -0.11 1.80 -25.96
C PHE A 652 -1.04 0.67 -26.41
N PHE A 653 -2.31 0.99 -26.62
CA PHE A 653 -3.22 0.06 -27.27
C PHE A 653 -2.87 0.02 -28.77
N SER A 654 -2.80 -1.17 -29.36
CA SER A 654 -2.79 -1.39 -30.81
C SER A 654 -4.13 -2.06 -31.17
N HIS A 655 -4.92 -1.46 -32.06
CA HIS A 655 -6.20 -1.90 -32.67
C HIS A 655 -6.99 -3.02 -31.98
N GLY A 656 -7.05 -3.00 -30.66
CA GLY A 656 -7.93 -3.82 -29.87
C GLY A 656 -9.17 -3.01 -29.67
N LEU A 657 -10.27 -3.51 -30.20
CA LEU A 657 -11.64 -2.99 -30.09
C LEU A 657 -11.98 -2.67 -28.63
N LEU A 658 -11.57 -1.48 -28.15
CA LEU A 658 -11.75 -1.04 -26.77
C LEU A 658 -13.09 -0.32 -26.66
N LEU A 659 -14.12 -1.15 -26.64
CA LEU A 659 -15.37 -0.95 -25.94
C LEU A 659 -16.25 0.23 -26.32
N LEU A 660 -17.29 -0.15 -27.06
CA LEU A 660 -18.67 0.36 -27.10
C LEU A 660 -19.31 0.40 -25.69
N ALA A 661 -18.65 0.99 -24.69
CA ALA A 661 -19.08 1.03 -23.29
C ALA A 661 -20.35 1.88 -23.08
N GLY A 662 -20.73 2.69 -24.06
CA GLY A 662 -21.96 3.50 -24.02
C GLY A 662 -23.24 2.76 -24.39
N LEU A 663 -23.17 1.61 -25.09
CA LEU A 663 -24.35 1.01 -25.71
C LEU A 663 -25.18 0.11 -24.78
N CYS A 664 -24.53 -0.68 -23.92
CA CYS A 664 -25.23 -1.57 -22.99
C CYS A 664 -25.60 -0.90 -21.65
N TYR A 665 -24.88 0.17 -21.27
CA TYR A 665 -25.11 0.89 -20.01
C TYR A 665 -26.46 1.61 -19.96
N LEU A 666 -26.94 2.11 -21.10
CA LEU A 666 -28.21 2.82 -21.18
C LEU A 666 -29.42 1.88 -21.04
N LEU A 667 -29.33 0.66 -21.58
CA LEU A 667 -30.46 -0.27 -21.60
C LEU A 667 -30.65 -1.00 -20.26
N SER A 668 -29.55 -1.39 -19.60
CA SER A 668 -29.62 -1.98 -18.25
C SER A 668 -30.23 -0.99 -17.24
N ARG A 669 -29.87 0.31 -17.33
CA ARG A 669 -30.46 1.37 -16.50
C ARG A 669 -31.93 1.66 -16.81
N THR A 670 -32.42 1.42 -18.03
CA THR A 670 -33.87 1.52 -18.33
C THR A 670 -34.68 0.33 -17.81
N GLN A 671 -34.03 -0.77 -17.42
CA GLN A 671 -34.66 -1.99 -16.89
C GLN A 671 -34.57 -2.10 -15.36
N ALA A 672 -33.50 -1.58 -14.74
CA ALA A 672 -33.35 -1.58 -13.28
C ALA A 672 -34.27 -0.55 -12.62
N THR A 673 -34.96 -0.97 -11.55
CA THR A 673 -35.79 -0.15 -10.66
C THR A 673 -34.97 0.97 -10.02
N TYR A 674 -34.97 2.14 -10.66
CA TYR A 674 -34.35 3.34 -10.14
C TYR A 674 -35.37 4.12 -9.29
N GLU A 675 -35.35 3.93 -7.97
CA GLU A 675 -36.32 4.53 -7.02
C GLU A 675 -36.05 6.01 -6.65
N GLU A 676 -34.90 6.59 -7.00
CA GLU A 676 -34.55 7.97 -6.60
C GLU A 676 -34.84 9.08 -7.64
N PHE A 677 -35.49 8.78 -8.77
CA PHE A 677 -35.98 9.81 -9.73
C PHE A 677 -37.52 9.88 -9.81
N TYR A 678 -38.21 9.48 -8.73
CA TYR A 678 -39.66 9.29 -8.65
C TYR A 678 -40.50 10.58 -8.47
N SER A 679 -40.21 11.66 -9.20
CA SER A 679 -41.09 12.85 -9.18
C SER A 679 -41.41 13.47 -10.54
N ASP A 680 -40.70 13.17 -11.62
CA ASP A 680 -41.05 13.72 -12.95
C ASP A 680 -41.96 12.75 -13.73
N THR A 681 -43.27 12.90 -13.56
CA THR A 681 -44.30 12.15 -14.28
C THR A 681 -44.30 12.41 -15.79
N SER A 682 -43.52 13.39 -16.28
CA SER A 682 -43.49 13.78 -17.70
C SER A 682 -42.53 12.97 -18.58
N ILE A 683 -41.74 12.04 -18.02
CA ILE A 683 -40.77 11.22 -18.76
C ILE A 683 -41.24 9.76 -18.91
N ASN A 684 -41.56 9.35 -20.13
CA ASN A 684 -41.95 7.97 -20.44
C ASN A 684 -40.71 7.06 -20.66
N ARG A 685 -40.49 6.12 -19.73
CA ARG A 685 -39.35 5.18 -19.76
C ARG A 685 -39.33 4.28 -21.01
N PHE A 686 -40.50 3.90 -21.53
CA PHE A 686 -40.61 3.09 -22.74
C PHE A 686 -40.17 3.88 -23.98
N ASN A 687 -40.52 5.16 -24.05
CA ASN A 687 -40.07 6.06 -25.13
C ASN A 687 -38.55 6.25 -25.09
N CYS A 688 -37.97 6.47 -23.91
CA CYS A 688 -36.51 6.62 -23.80
C CYS A 688 -35.73 5.33 -24.09
N ARG A 689 -36.35 4.16 -23.90
CA ARG A 689 -35.80 2.88 -24.37
C ARG A 689 -35.72 2.80 -25.89
N LYS A 690 -36.73 3.28 -26.63
CA LYS A 690 -36.70 3.38 -28.10
C LYS A 690 -35.57 4.29 -28.59
N VAL A 691 -35.38 5.44 -27.92
CA VAL A 691 -34.28 6.37 -28.21
C VAL A 691 -32.92 5.70 -27.96
N ALA A 692 -32.73 5.03 -26.82
CA ALA A 692 -31.48 4.32 -26.49
C ALA A 692 -31.14 3.20 -27.50
N LEU A 693 -32.13 2.44 -27.96
CA LEU A 693 -31.95 1.43 -29.02
C LEU A 693 -31.51 2.07 -30.34
N THR A 694 -32.10 3.21 -30.69
CA THR A 694 -31.78 3.93 -31.94
C THR A 694 -30.36 4.48 -31.91
N ILE A 695 -29.96 5.11 -30.79
CA ILE A 695 -28.58 5.53 -30.54
C ILE A 695 -27.62 4.33 -30.69
N SER A 696 -28.03 3.15 -30.20
CA SER A 696 -27.19 1.96 -30.28
C SER A 696 -26.93 1.47 -31.68
N ASN A 697 -27.97 1.43 -32.51
CA ASN A 697 -27.84 1.05 -33.92
C ASN A 697 -27.04 2.08 -34.72
N PHE A 698 -27.28 3.38 -34.50
CA PHE A 698 -26.51 4.46 -35.14
C PHE A 698 -25.02 4.36 -34.79
N SER A 699 -24.69 4.12 -33.52
CA SER A 699 -23.31 4.10 -33.06
C SER A 699 -22.50 2.92 -33.58
N ILE A 700 -23.13 1.75 -33.77
CA ILE A 700 -22.48 0.63 -34.45
C ILE A 700 -22.20 0.99 -35.91
N SER A 701 -23.11 1.71 -36.57
CA SER A 701 -22.90 2.18 -37.95
C SER A 701 -21.74 3.17 -38.01
N LEU A 702 -21.73 4.17 -37.12
CA LEU A 702 -20.66 5.16 -37.02
C LEU A 702 -19.30 4.52 -36.72
N TYR A 703 -19.26 3.52 -35.83
CA TYR A 703 -18.04 2.78 -35.54
C TYR A 703 -17.47 2.10 -36.80
N LYS A 704 -18.32 1.49 -37.65
CA LYS A 704 -17.88 0.85 -38.89
C LYS A 704 -17.27 1.85 -39.87
N GLU A 705 -17.87 3.02 -40.02
CA GLU A 705 -17.31 4.10 -40.86
C GLU A 705 -15.95 4.57 -40.31
N MET A 706 -15.86 4.85 -39.01
CA MET A 706 -14.60 5.26 -38.36
C MET A 706 -13.50 4.20 -38.50
N ALA A 707 -13.85 2.92 -38.42
CA ALA A 707 -12.91 1.80 -38.59
C ALA A 707 -12.37 1.70 -40.01
N GLN A 708 -13.16 2.06 -41.03
CA GLN A 708 -12.71 2.09 -42.42
C GLN A 708 -11.75 3.23 -42.71
N GLU A 709 -11.98 4.41 -42.12
CA GLU A 709 -11.12 5.59 -42.28
C GLU A 709 -9.83 5.48 -41.47
N SER A 710 -9.91 4.96 -40.24
CA SER A 710 -8.82 4.91 -39.27
C SER A 710 -8.10 3.55 -39.26
N LYS A 711 -7.61 3.10 -40.43
CA LYS A 711 -7.01 1.76 -40.63
C LYS A 711 -5.83 1.44 -39.69
N HIS A 712 -5.22 2.47 -39.10
CA HIS A 712 -4.03 2.38 -38.26
C HIS A 712 -4.15 3.13 -36.91
N GLU A 713 -5.36 3.48 -36.45
CA GLU A 713 -5.57 4.11 -35.14
C GLU A 713 -6.59 3.39 -34.23
N ASN A 714 -6.47 3.61 -32.91
CA ASN A 714 -7.48 3.12 -31.97
C ASN A 714 -8.71 4.04 -31.98
N ILE A 715 -9.90 3.45 -31.97
CA ILE A 715 -11.15 4.19 -31.90
C ILE A 715 -11.71 4.12 -30.49
N LEU A 716 -11.83 5.29 -29.85
CA LEU A 716 -12.51 5.47 -28.56
C LEU A 716 -13.46 6.65 -28.67
N PHE A 717 -14.76 6.41 -28.49
CA PHE A 717 -15.75 7.48 -28.50
C PHE A 717 -16.94 7.18 -27.58
N SER A 718 -17.72 8.21 -27.29
CA SER A 718 -18.97 8.12 -26.51
C SER A 718 -20.18 8.20 -27.44
N PRO A 719 -20.83 7.06 -27.77
CA PRO A 719 -22.07 7.00 -28.54
C PRO A 719 -23.08 8.10 -28.19
N VAL A 720 -23.44 8.17 -26.90
CA VAL A 720 -24.49 9.04 -26.39
C VAL A 720 -24.10 10.50 -26.50
N ARG A 721 -22.83 10.85 -26.22
CA ARG A 721 -22.36 12.24 -26.31
C ARG A 721 -22.20 12.72 -27.74
N VAL A 722 -21.75 11.87 -28.65
CA VAL A 722 -21.67 12.23 -30.08
C VAL A 722 -23.07 12.54 -30.61
N VAL A 723 -24.02 11.63 -30.40
CA VAL A 723 -25.41 11.83 -30.86
C VAL A 723 -26.06 13.03 -30.15
N ALA A 724 -25.86 13.16 -28.84
CA ALA A 724 -26.37 14.29 -28.07
C ALA A 724 -25.87 15.63 -28.61
N SER A 725 -24.61 15.70 -29.03
CA SER A 725 -24.00 16.96 -29.49
C SER A 725 -24.48 17.37 -30.87
N ILE A 726 -24.68 16.41 -31.76
CA ILE A 726 -25.29 16.67 -33.06
C ILE A 726 -26.75 17.10 -32.84
N LEU A 727 -27.48 16.44 -31.94
CA LEU A 727 -28.87 16.79 -31.65
C LEU A 727 -29.01 18.14 -30.94
N MET A 728 -28.04 18.58 -30.13
CA MET A 728 -28.04 19.92 -29.53
C MET A 728 -28.10 21.03 -30.58
N LEU A 729 -27.57 20.81 -31.79
CA LEU A 729 -27.63 21.79 -32.87
C LEU A 729 -29.07 22.03 -33.35
N SER A 730 -29.98 21.05 -33.23
CA SER A 730 -31.38 21.23 -33.67
C SER A 730 -32.10 22.29 -32.83
N LEU A 731 -31.72 22.48 -31.56
CA LEU A 731 -32.30 23.49 -30.67
C LEU A 731 -32.02 24.94 -31.10
N GLY A 732 -30.99 25.16 -31.91
CA GLY A 732 -30.59 26.47 -32.42
C GLY A 732 -30.76 26.62 -33.93
N ALA A 733 -31.29 25.61 -34.62
CA ALA A 733 -31.41 25.60 -36.06
C ALA A 733 -32.84 25.97 -36.50
N ASN A 734 -32.94 26.81 -37.54
CA ASN A 734 -34.21 27.17 -38.16
C ASN A 734 -34.44 26.36 -39.46
N GLY A 735 -35.71 26.17 -39.83
CA GLY A 735 -36.10 25.44 -41.04
C GLY A 735 -35.88 23.93 -40.95
N ASN A 736 -35.62 23.28 -42.09
CA ASN A 736 -35.55 21.82 -42.20
C ASN A 736 -34.29 21.19 -41.56
N VAL A 737 -33.38 22.00 -41.02
CA VAL A 737 -32.12 21.53 -40.43
C VAL A 737 -32.37 20.61 -39.23
N SER A 738 -33.38 20.89 -38.40
CA SER A 738 -33.76 19.98 -37.30
C SER A 738 -34.26 18.63 -37.83
N GLN A 739 -35.14 18.63 -38.85
CA GLN A 739 -35.65 17.40 -39.47
C GLN A 739 -34.52 16.57 -40.09
N HIS A 740 -33.63 17.19 -40.87
CA HIS A 740 -32.46 16.51 -41.43
C HIS A 740 -31.51 15.97 -40.35
N THR A 741 -31.38 16.66 -39.21
CA THR A 741 -30.57 16.19 -38.07
C THR A 741 -31.19 14.94 -37.44
N LEU A 742 -32.51 14.94 -37.21
CA LEU A 742 -33.25 13.79 -36.68
C LEU A 742 -33.22 12.59 -37.63
N GLU A 743 -33.30 12.84 -38.94
CA GLU A 743 -33.17 11.81 -40.00
C GLU A 743 -31.76 11.22 -40.06
N ALA A 744 -30.73 12.06 -40.04
CA ALA A 744 -29.34 11.63 -40.06
C ALA A 744 -29.00 10.75 -38.84
N LEU A 745 -29.52 11.12 -37.66
CA LEU A 745 -29.38 10.33 -36.43
C LEU A 745 -30.35 9.14 -36.35
N LYS A 746 -31.22 8.96 -37.36
CA LYS A 746 -32.29 7.95 -37.44
C LYS A 746 -33.31 8.03 -36.30
N LEU A 747 -33.38 9.15 -35.58
CA LEU A 747 -34.27 9.37 -34.44
C LEU A 747 -35.72 9.61 -34.88
N ASN A 748 -35.94 10.05 -36.12
CA ASN A 748 -37.27 10.12 -36.73
C ASN A 748 -37.99 8.76 -36.79
N LYS A 749 -37.24 7.65 -36.84
CA LYS A 749 -37.79 6.27 -36.84
C LYS A 749 -38.31 5.82 -35.47
N THR A 750 -38.14 6.61 -34.41
CA THR A 750 -38.63 6.27 -33.07
C THR A 750 -40.15 6.44 -32.91
N GLY A 751 -40.77 7.23 -33.80
CA GLY A 751 -42.18 7.62 -33.70
C GLY A 751 -42.47 8.62 -32.57
N LEU A 752 -41.44 9.28 -32.03
CA LEU A 752 -41.55 10.27 -30.96
C LEU A 752 -41.43 11.68 -31.53
N SER A 753 -42.06 12.64 -30.87
CA SER A 753 -41.87 14.07 -31.17
C SER A 753 -40.45 14.52 -30.81
N GLU A 754 -39.95 15.58 -31.47
CA GLU A 754 -38.63 16.17 -31.18
C GLU A 754 -38.48 16.54 -29.69
N ALA A 755 -39.54 17.10 -29.08
CA ALA A 755 -39.55 17.45 -27.66
C ALA A 755 -39.38 16.23 -26.75
N GLU A 756 -40.03 15.10 -27.07
CA GLU A 756 -39.87 13.84 -26.31
C GLU A 756 -38.46 13.26 -26.47
N ILE A 757 -37.89 13.36 -27.67
CA ILE A 757 -36.52 12.90 -27.94
C ILE A 757 -35.54 13.71 -27.07
N HIS A 758 -35.64 15.04 -27.05
CA HIS A 758 -34.81 15.89 -26.20
C HIS A 758 -34.96 15.58 -24.70
N LYS A 759 -36.19 15.36 -24.21
CA LYS A 759 -36.44 14.91 -22.82
C LYS A 759 -35.77 13.57 -22.52
N CYS A 760 -35.78 12.64 -23.46
CA CYS A 760 -35.08 11.37 -23.28
C CYS A 760 -33.56 11.54 -23.23
N PHE A 761 -32.96 12.46 -24.00
CA PHE A 761 -31.55 12.79 -23.84
C PHE A 761 -31.24 13.38 -22.47
N GLN A 762 -32.11 14.24 -21.93
CA GLN A 762 -31.98 14.75 -20.56
C GLN A 762 -31.95 13.61 -19.54
N TYR A 763 -32.85 12.64 -19.66
CA TYR A 763 -32.88 11.46 -18.80
C TYR A 763 -31.58 10.63 -18.93
N LEU A 764 -31.18 10.28 -20.16
CA LEU A 764 -30.00 9.44 -20.42
C LEU A 764 -28.70 10.12 -19.95
N LEU A 765 -28.55 11.43 -20.15
CA LEU A 765 -27.36 12.19 -19.77
C LEU A 765 -27.28 12.43 -18.26
N ARG A 766 -28.41 12.65 -17.57
CA ARG A 766 -28.45 12.67 -16.10
C ARG A 766 -28.06 11.32 -15.52
N ALA A 767 -28.59 10.23 -16.08
CA ALA A 767 -28.21 8.88 -15.67
C ALA A 767 -26.70 8.62 -15.87
N LEU A 768 -26.10 9.12 -16.96
CA LEU A 768 -24.66 9.01 -17.18
C LEU A 768 -23.80 9.86 -16.23
N ASN A 769 -24.29 11.03 -15.80
CA ASN A 769 -23.52 12.02 -15.03
C ASN A 769 -23.79 12.01 -13.52
N GLN A 770 -24.59 11.08 -12.99
CA GLN A 770 -24.85 11.00 -11.56
C GLN A 770 -23.57 10.79 -10.74
N PRO A 771 -23.34 11.61 -9.68
CA PRO A 771 -22.25 11.43 -8.76
C PRO A 771 -22.60 10.30 -7.77
N ASN A 772 -22.46 9.05 -8.20
CA ASN A 772 -22.34 7.94 -7.27
C ASN A 772 -20.87 7.57 -7.16
N GLU A 773 -20.41 7.21 -5.97
CA GLU A 773 -19.02 6.83 -5.65
C GLU A 773 -18.44 5.70 -6.52
N VAL A 774 -19.28 5.09 -7.36
CA VAL A 774 -19.02 3.86 -8.10
C VAL A 774 -19.24 4.03 -9.61
N SER A 775 -19.47 5.26 -10.12
CA SER A 775 -19.40 5.52 -11.57
C SER A 775 -18.00 5.98 -11.97
N PRO A 776 -17.20 5.14 -12.66
CA PRO A 776 -15.92 5.57 -13.20
C PRO A 776 -16.07 6.52 -14.38
N LEU A 777 -17.28 6.71 -14.92
CA LEU A 777 -17.50 7.44 -16.17
C LEU A 777 -17.96 8.88 -15.90
N ARG A 778 -17.16 9.86 -16.31
CA ARG A 778 -17.54 11.27 -16.38
C ARG A 778 -17.61 11.68 -17.85
N SER A 779 -18.64 12.42 -18.23
CA SER A 779 -18.77 12.91 -19.60
C SER A 779 -19.38 14.30 -19.64
N GLY A 780 -19.10 15.05 -20.70
CA GLY A 780 -19.65 16.38 -20.87
C GLY A 780 -19.39 16.93 -22.26
N SER A 781 -20.04 18.05 -22.54
CA SER A 781 -19.91 18.78 -23.79
C SER A 781 -19.89 20.28 -23.52
N SER A 782 -19.23 21.02 -24.40
CA SER A 782 -19.25 22.48 -24.44
C SER A 782 -19.37 22.94 -25.90
N VAL A 783 -20.22 23.93 -26.14
CA VAL A 783 -20.40 24.59 -27.44
C VAL A 783 -19.74 25.95 -27.37
N PHE A 784 -18.86 26.24 -28.33
CA PHE A 784 -18.16 27.52 -28.44
C PHE A 784 -18.68 28.26 -29.66
N ILE A 785 -19.10 29.50 -29.50
CA ILE A 785 -19.66 30.35 -30.55
C ILE A 785 -18.92 31.69 -30.61
N HIS A 786 -18.86 32.28 -31.81
CA HIS A 786 -18.26 33.61 -31.96
C HIS A 786 -19.03 34.68 -31.16
N ARG A 787 -18.30 35.56 -30.44
CA ARG A 787 -18.89 36.58 -29.52
C ARG A 787 -19.95 37.48 -30.15
N ASN A 788 -19.92 37.67 -31.47
CA ASN A 788 -20.87 38.55 -32.18
C ASN A 788 -22.10 37.81 -32.72
N LEU A 789 -22.26 36.52 -32.45
CA LEU A 789 -23.45 35.76 -32.81
C LEU A 789 -24.51 35.94 -31.71
N ASN A 790 -25.69 36.43 -32.09
CA ASN A 790 -26.78 36.72 -31.16
C ASN A 790 -27.30 35.40 -30.58
N GLN A 791 -27.19 35.25 -29.25
CA GLN A 791 -27.57 34.03 -28.57
C GLN A 791 -29.08 34.04 -28.37
N GLY A 792 -29.79 33.10 -28.99
CA GLY A 792 -31.19 32.85 -28.61
C GLY A 792 -31.22 32.37 -27.15
N ASN A 793 -31.63 33.23 -26.22
CA ASN A 793 -31.65 32.93 -24.78
C ASN A 793 -32.35 31.60 -24.48
N LYS A 794 -33.44 31.31 -25.22
CA LYS A 794 -34.22 30.07 -25.12
C LYS A 794 -33.40 28.82 -25.52
N SER A 795 -32.63 28.87 -26.60
CA SER A 795 -31.81 27.74 -27.07
C SER A 795 -30.64 27.46 -26.13
N VAL A 796 -29.99 28.50 -25.61
CA VAL A 796 -28.91 28.38 -24.62
C VAL A 796 -29.42 27.74 -23.32
N GLU A 797 -30.59 28.16 -22.85
CA GLU A 797 -31.23 27.60 -21.66
C GLU A 797 -31.64 26.13 -21.87
N MET A 798 -32.18 25.79 -23.05
CA MET A 798 -32.50 24.42 -23.42
C MET A 798 -31.25 23.52 -23.47
N ILE A 799 -30.14 23.99 -24.04
CA ILE A 799 -28.86 23.26 -24.07
C ILE A 799 -28.35 22.99 -22.65
N LYS A 800 -28.44 23.98 -21.76
CA LYS A 800 -28.04 23.81 -20.36
C LYS A 800 -28.92 22.79 -19.63
N ASN A 801 -30.24 22.91 -19.76
CA ASN A 801 -31.19 22.14 -18.98
C ASN A 801 -31.37 20.70 -19.49
N LEU A 802 -31.37 20.51 -20.81
CA LEU A 802 -31.60 19.20 -21.45
C LEU A 802 -30.31 18.41 -21.64
N TYR A 803 -29.18 19.08 -21.92
CA TYR A 803 -27.94 18.39 -22.28
C TYR A 803 -26.81 18.50 -21.26
N LEU A 804 -27.04 19.24 -20.16
CA LEU A 804 -26.02 19.50 -19.14
C LEU A 804 -24.74 20.08 -19.76
N SER A 805 -24.91 20.94 -20.77
CA SER A 805 -23.84 21.49 -21.61
C SER A 805 -23.88 23.01 -21.59
N GLU A 806 -22.74 23.64 -21.82
CA GLU A 806 -22.60 25.10 -21.74
C GLU A 806 -22.30 25.68 -23.11
N VAL A 807 -22.82 26.88 -23.35
CA VAL A 807 -22.48 27.69 -24.53
C VAL A 807 -21.53 28.79 -24.08
N VAL A 808 -20.36 28.87 -24.72
CA VAL A 808 -19.27 29.78 -24.37
C VAL A 808 -18.96 30.70 -25.54
N ALA A 809 -19.01 32.01 -25.32
CA ALA A 809 -18.72 33.01 -26.34
C ALA A 809 -17.22 33.30 -26.42
N ILE A 810 -16.58 33.00 -27.55
CA ILE A 810 -15.14 33.19 -27.76
C ILE A 810 -14.84 33.97 -29.05
N ASN A 811 -13.63 34.53 -29.13
CA ASN A 811 -13.20 35.27 -30.31
C ASN A 811 -12.51 34.35 -31.33
N PHE A 812 -13.28 33.79 -32.26
CA PHE A 812 -12.73 33.00 -33.37
C PHE A 812 -11.93 33.79 -34.43
N ARG A 813 -11.93 35.14 -34.41
CA ARG A 813 -11.12 35.92 -35.37
C ARG A 813 -9.62 35.74 -35.14
N ASP A 814 -9.24 35.43 -33.90
CA ASP A 814 -7.89 34.99 -33.56
C ASP A 814 -7.93 33.49 -33.23
N CYS A 815 -7.46 32.66 -34.17
CA CYS A 815 -7.47 31.21 -34.02
C CYS A 815 -6.55 30.72 -32.89
N ASN A 816 -5.47 31.44 -32.58
CA ASN A 816 -4.57 31.09 -31.49
C ASN A 816 -5.21 31.42 -30.13
N GLU A 817 -5.87 32.58 -30.04
CA GLU A 817 -6.64 32.98 -28.87
C GLU A 817 -7.81 32.02 -28.63
N ALA A 818 -8.60 31.71 -29.67
CA ALA A 818 -9.73 30.79 -29.60
C ALA A 818 -9.29 29.38 -29.16
N LYS A 819 -8.19 28.86 -29.74
CA LYS A 819 -7.59 27.58 -29.35
C LYS A 819 -7.20 27.58 -27.87
N THR A 820 -6.57 28.65 -27.41
CA THR A 820 -6.13 28.80 -26.01
C THR A 820 -7.33 28.85 -25.07
N GLN A 821 -8.37 29.61 -25.41
CA GLN A 821 -9.61 29.70 -24.63
C GLN A 821 -10.35 28.35 -24.55
N ILE A 822 -10.49 27.64 -25.67
CA ILE A 822 -11.09 26.30 -25.71
C ILE A 822 -10.31 25.33 -24.83
N ASN A 823 -8.99 25.24 -25.02
CA ASN A 823 -8.15 24.31 -24.26
C ASN A 823 -8.16 24.63 -22.75
N ASN A 824 -8.11 25.91 -22.36
CA ASN A 824 -8.18 26.31 -20.95
C ASN A 824 -9.54 25.99 -20.32
N HIS A 825 -10.63 26.22 -21.04
CA HIS A 825 -11.98 25.88 -20.57
C HIS A 825 -12.12 24.36 -20.37
N MET A 826 -11.70 23.56 -21.36
CA MET A 826 -11.75 22.10 -21.28
C MET A 826 -10.82 21.55 -20.20
N MET A 827 -9.64 22.14 -20.01
CA MET A 827 -8.72 21.78 -18.92
C MET A 827 -9.36 21.99 -17.55
N LYS A 828 -10.05 23.13 -17.33
CA LYS A 828 -10.76 23.39 -16.07
C LYS A 828 -11.90 22.39 -15.86
N LYS A 829 -12.73 22.17 -16.88
CA LYS A 829 -13.91 21.30 -16.82
C LYS A 829 -13.57 19.83 -16.61
N THR A 830 -12.41 19.39 -17.11
CA THR A 830 -11.93 18.00 -16.98
C THR A 830 -11.03 17.77 -15.77
N ASN A 831 -10.85 18.77 -14.90
CA ASN A 831 -9.91 18.76 -13.77
C ASN A 831 -8.48 18.39 -14.20
N ARG A 832 -7.97 19.07 -15.24
CA ARG A 832 -6.63 18.91 -15.84
C ARG A 832 -6.33 17.53 -16.43
N LYS A 833 -7.36 16.72 -16.71
CA LYS A 833 -7.18 15.40 -17.36
C LYS A 833 -7.03 15.49 -18.87
N ILE A 834 -7.67 16.47 -19.51
CA ILE A 834 -7.54 16.75 -20.93
C ILE A 834 -6.98 18.16 -21.07
N MET A 835 -5.71 18.26 -21.48
CA MET A 835 -4.96 19.52 -21.55
C MET A 835 -5.01 20.16 -22.95
N HIS A 836 -5.03 19.35 -24.00
CA HIS A 836 -4.98 19.79 -25.40
C HIS A 836 -6.11 19.14 -26.20
N MET A 837 -7.31 19.70 -26.10
CA MET A 837 -8.50 19.20 -26.81
C MET A 837 -8.43 19.50 -28.30
N THR A 838 -7.95 20.70 -28.66
CA THR A 838 -7.75 21.11 -30.07
C THR A 838 -6.30 21.51 -30.32
N LYS A 839 -5.73 20.94 -31.39
CA LYS A 839 -4.35 21.22 -31.85
C LYS A 839 -4.32 22.39 -32.81
N GLU A 840 -5.29 22.48 -33.71
CA GLU A 840 -5.40 23.51 -34.75
C GLU A 840 -6.87 23.88 -34.96
N LEU A 841 -7.12 25.15 -35.29
CA LEU A 841 -8.44 25.65 -35.69
C LEU A 841 -8.30 26.27 -37.07
N LYS A 842 -9.26 26.02 -37.95
CA LYS A 842 -9.28 26.64 -39.28
C LYS A 842 -9.71 28.11 -39.16
N ASN A 843 -9.18 28.97 -40.02
CA ASN A 843 -9.43 30.41 -39.99
C ASN A 843 -10.89 30.80 -40.23
N ASP A 844 -11.70 29.91 -40.80
CA ASP A 844 -13.13 30.07 -41.07
C ASP A 844 -14.03 29.48 -39.97
N THR A 845 -13.47 29.04 -38.84
CA THR A 845 -14.26 28.47 -37.74
C THR A 845 -15.09 29.55 -37.04
N PHE A 846 -16.41 29.40 -36.97
CA PHE A 846 -17.31 30.31 -36.22
C PHE A 846 -18.08 29.62 -35.08
N LEU A 847 -18.05 28.28 -35.07
CA LEU A 847 -18.68 27.42 -34.09
C LEU A 847 -17.80 26.18 -33.87
N ALA A 848 -17.59 25.79 -32.61
CA ALA A 848 -16.86 24.57 -32.27
C ALA A 848 -17.59 23.80 -31.17
N MET A 849 -17.75 22.48 -31.34
CA MET A 849 -18.32 21.61 -30.33
C MET A 849 -17.24 20.68 -29.78
N MET A 850 -17.10 20.66 -28.46
CA MET A 850 -16.10 19.84 -27.78
C MET A 850 -16.80 18.84 -26.87
N ASN A 851 -16.49 17.57 -27.09
CA ASN A 851 -17.05 16.45 -26.34
C ASN A 851 -15.94 15.72 -25.62
N TYR A 852 -16.21 15.30 -24.39
CA TYR A 852 -15.28 14.46 -23.65
C TYR A 852 -15.98 13.34 -22.91
N ILE A 853 -15.23 12.25 -22.79
CA ILE A 853 -15.53 11.14 -21.91
C ILE A 853 -14.23 10.84 -21.14
N ILE A 854 -14.36 10.68 -19.83
CA ILE A 854 -13.28 10.35 -18.92
C ILE A 854 -13.73 9.10 -18.19
N TRP A 855 -13.09 7.99 -18.47
CA TRP A 855 -13.32 6.75 -17.75
C TRP A 855 -12.17 6.52 -16.77
N ASN A 856 -12.46 6.70 -15.48
CA ASN A 856 -11.61 6.40 -14.33
C ASN A 856 -11.88 4.98 -13.81
N GLY A 857 -12.17 4.03 -14.69
CA GLY A 857 -12.39 2.65 -14.28
C GLY A 857 -11.07 2.09 -13.78
N LYS A 858 -10.96 1.78 -12.50
CA LYS A 858 -10.01 0.75 -12.09
C LYS A 858 -10.55 -0.53 -12.68
N ILE A 859 -9.96 -1.00 -13.78
CA ILE A 859 -10.10 -2.40 -14.18
C ILE A 859 -9.49 -3.15 -13.00
N ILE A 860 -10.34 -3.71 -12.13
CA ILE A 860 -9.87 -4.56 -11.04
C ILE A 860 -9.57 -5.89 -11.69
N SER A 861 -8.40 -5.90 -12.28
CA SER A 861 -7.72 -7.09 -12.70
C SER A 861 -6.55 -7.21 -11.77
N ASN A 862 -6.39 -8.39 -11.20
CA ASN A 862 -5.13 -8.90 -10.65
C ASN A 862 -4.10 -9.07 -11.79
N PHE A 863 -4.03 -8.10 -12.71
CA PHE A 863 -3.00 -7.99 -13.74
C PHE A 863 -1.78 -7.41 -13.03
N ASP A 864 -1.13 -8.25 -12.24
CA ASP A 864 0.22 -7.96 -11.77
C ASP A 864 1.06 -7.60 -12.99
N CYS A 865 1.71 -6.43 -12.95
CA CYS A 865 2.56 -5.96 -14.05
C CYS A 865 3.77 -6.87 -14.33
N GLN A 866 3.93 -7.94 -13.54
CA GLN A 866 4.91 -9.01 -13.70
C GLN A 866 4.58 -9.95 -14.87
N PHE A 867 3.33 -9.97 -15.35
CA PHE A 867 2.89 -10.87 -16.41
C PHE A 867 2.67 -10.22 -17.78
N ILE A 868 3.32 -9.09 -18.04
CA ILE A 868 3.23 -8.40 -19.33
C ILE A 868 4.24 -9.03 -20.33
N LYS A 869 3.74 -9.86 -21.26
CA LYS A 869 4.54 -10.43 -22.35
C LYS A 869 4.34 -9.62 -23.63
N MET A 870 5.41 -9.48 -24.43
CA MET A 870 5.27 -8.87 -25.75
C MET A 870 4.78 -9.94 -26.71
N GLU A 871 3.49 -9.89 -27.02
CA GLU A 871 2.87 -10.84 -27.93
C GLU A 871 2.48 -10.16 -29.24
N ASN A 872 2.34 -10.96 -30.29
CA ASN A 872 1.93 -10.46 -31.60
C ASN A 872 0.43 -10.15 -31.56
N PHE A 873 0.10 -8.86 -31.60
CA PHE A 873 -1.27 -8.42 -31.88
C PHE A 873 -1.46 -8.28 -33.39
N TYR A 874 -2.41 -9.03 -33.93
CA TYR A 874 -2.65 -9.11 -35.37
C TYR A 874 -3.67 -8.06 -35.79
N LEU A 875 -3.20 -7.03 -36.50
CA LEU A 875 -4.01 -5.95 -37.08
C LEU A 875 -4.83 -6.46 -38.29
N GLY A 876 -4.48 -7.62 -38.85
CA GLY A 876 -5.18 -8.27 -39.95
C GLY A 876 -4.48 -9.55 -40.41
N ARG A 877 -4.82 -10.07 -41.59
CA ARG A 877 -4.29 -11.35 -42.10
C ARG A 877 -2.76 -11.39 -42.27
N ARG A 878 -2.11 -10.25 -42.53
CA ARG A 878 -0.66 -10.17 -42.83
C ARG A 878 0.15 -9.23 -41.94
N GLN A 879 -0.49 -8.47 -41.04
CA GLN A 879 0.19 -7.44 -40.25
C GLN A 879 0.06 -7.75 -38.76
N ALA A 880 1.21 -7.83 -38.08
CA ALA A 880 1.31 -8.07 -36.64
C ALA A 880 2.21 -7.01 -36.01
N MET A 881 1.81 -6.50 -34.85
CA MET A 881 2.60 -5.59 -34.04
C MET A 881 2.84 -6.25 -32.69
N LYS A 882 4.07 -6.20 -32.18
CA LYS A 882 4.33 -6.67 -30.81
C LYS A 882 3.80 -5.65 -29.82
N VAL A 883 2.89 -6.07 -28.96
CA VAL A 883 2.34 -5.23 -27.90
C VAL A 883 2.45 -5.90 -26.54
N PRO A 884 2.59 -5.09 -25.47
CA PRO A 884 2.52 -5.60 -24.12
C PRO A 884 1.11 -6.15 -23.86
N MET A 885 0.97 -7.46 -23.87
CA MET A 885 -0.25 -8.15 -23.48
C MET A 885 -0.11 -8.63 -22.04
N VAL A 886 -1.16 -8.45 -21.26
CA VAL A 886 -1.20 -9.05 -19.93
C VAL A 886 -1.54 -10.53 -20.10
N ASN A 887 -0.66 -11.39 -19.58
CA ASN A 887 -0.83 -12.83 -19.58
C ASN A 887 -1.22 -13.29 -18.17
N ASN A 888 -2.51 -13.44 -17.89
CA ASN A 888 -3.00 -13.80 -16.56
C ASN A 888 -3.89 -15.04 -16.63
N VAL A 889 -3.69 -15.99 -15.73
CA VAL A 889 -4.52 -17.18 -15.59
C VAL A 889 -5.52 -16.94 -14.47
N GLY A 890 -6.81 -17.00 -14.78
CA GLY A 890 -7.87 -16.74 -13.82
C GLY A 890 -9.24 -17.17 -14.34
N VAL A 891 -10.23 -17.16 -13.46
CA VAL A 891 -11.62 -17.49 -13.83
C VAL A 891 -12.27 -16.24 -14.42
N TYR A 892 -12.49 -16.27 -15.73
CA TYR A 892 -13.11 -15.17 -16.46
C TYR A 892 -14.42 -15.61 -17.11
N HIS A 893 -15.40 -14.70 -17.16
CA HIS A 893 -16.63 -14.91 -17.93
C HIS A 893 -16.35 -14.75 -19.43
N LEU A 894 -15.91 -15.83 -20.04
CA LEU A 894 -15.62 -15.94 -21.47
C LEU A 894 -16.82 -16.54 -22.21
N PHE A 895 -17.23 -15.88 -23.28
CA PHE A 895 -18.30 -16.34 -24.17
C PHE A 895 -17.76 -16.49 -25.58
N GLN A 896 -18.06 -17.60 -26.25
CA GLN A 896 -17.76 -17.74 -27.67
C GLN A 896 -18.93 -17.25 -28.52
N VAL A 897 -18.65 -16.35 -29.45
CA VAL A 897 -19.64 -15.77 -30.36
C VAL A 897 -19.29 -16.26 -31.76
N ASN A 898 -19.89 -17.39 -32.15
CA ASN A 898 -19.51 -18.17 -33.33
C ASN A 898 -19.72 -17.41 -34.65
N ASP A 899 -20.80 -16.65 -34.75
CA ASP A 899 -21.16 -15.77 -35.88
C ASP A 899 -20.11 -14.66 -36.13
N LEU A 900 -19.54 -14.12 -35.05
CA LEU A 900 -18.40 -13.18 -35.08
C LEU A 900 -17.03 -13.85 -35.11
N SER A 901 -16.97 -15.19 -35.01
CA SER A 901 -15.72 -15.93 -34.85
C SER A 901 -14.82 -15.32 -33.76
N SER A 902 -15.39 -14.97 -32.60
CA SER A 902 -14.71 -14.22 -31.54
C SER A 902 -14.96 -14.82 -30.16
N THR A 903 -14.01 -14.60 -29.25
CA THR A 903 -14.18 -14.82 -27.81
C THR A 903 -14.44 -13.47 -27.15
N VAL A 904 -15.50 -13.37 -26.36
CA VAL A 904 -15.84 -12.13 -25.64
C VAL A 904 -15.58 -12.35 -24.16
N LEU A 905 -14.72 -11.50 -23.60
CA LEU A 905 -14.50 -11.39 -22.17
C LEU A 905 -15.44 -10.30 -21.63
N MET A 906 -16.33 -10.66 -20.72
CA MET A 906 -17.19 -9.71 -20.03
C MET A 906 -16.64 -9.41 -18.64
N HIS A 907 -16.49 -8.13 -18.32
CA HIS A 907 -15.98 -7.67 -17.03
C HIS A 907 -16.94 -6.67 -16.40
N THR A 908 -17.27 -6.86 -15.13
CA THR A 908 -18.14 -5.96 -14.36
C THR A 908 -17.35 -5.31 -13.23
N ASN A 909 -17.75 -4.11 -12.82
CA ASN A 909 -17.21 -3.51 -11.60
C ASN A 909 -17.79 -4.21 -10.34
N ASN A 910 -17.13 -4.07 -9.18
CA ASN A 910 -17.47 -4.70 -7.88
C ASN A 910 -18.92 -4.54 -7.39
N LYS A 911 -19.78 -3.79 -8.09
CA LYS A 911 -21.21 -3.61 -7.76
C LYS A 911 -22.16 -3.84 -8.96
N GLY A 912 -21.69 -4.43 -10.07
CA GLY A 912 -22.53 -4.87 -11.21
C GLY A 912 -23.17 -3.77 -12.06
N SER A 913 -22.76 -2.50 -11.91
CA SER A 913 -23.46 -1.35 -12.51
C SER A 913 -23.00 -1.01 -13.93
N ALA A 914 -21.78 -1.40 -14.33
CA ALA A 914 -21.25 -1.21 -15.67
C ALA A 914 -20.58 -2.50 -16.18
N ILE A 915 -20.85 -2.86 -17.44
CA ILE A 915 -20.31 -4.05 -18.10
C ILE A 915 -19.38 -3.61 -19.23
N ALA A 916 -18.14 -4.07 -19.17
CA ALA A 916 -17.15 -3.99 -20.21
C ALA A 916 -17.13 -5.30 -21.02
N TYR A 917 -17.17 -5.20 -22.36
CA TYR A 917 -17.13 -6.30 -23.33
C TYR A 917 -15.83 -6.23 -24.14
N PHE A 918 -14.88 -7.10 -23.86
CA PHE A 918 -13.66 -7.21 -24.65
C PHE A 918 -13.88 -8.28 -25.73
N ILE A 919 -14.07 -7.86 -26.98
CA ILE A 919 -14.28 -8.75 -28.12
C ILE A 919 -12.93 -9.11 -28.75
N ILE A 920 -12.54 -10.37 -28.64
CA ILE A 920 -11.25 -10.91 -29.09
C ILE A 920 -11.49 -11.81 -30.32
N PRO A 921 -11.17 -11.37 -31.55
CA PRO A 921 -11.38 -12.18 -32.75
C PRO A 921 -10.48 -13.42 -32.79
N LYS A 922 -11.04 -14.58 -33.15
CA LYS A 922 -10.27 -15.79 -33.46
C LYS A 922 -9.67 -15.66 -34.87
N ASN A 923 -8.42 -16.08 -35.04
CA ASN A 923 -7.73 -16.22 -36.34
C ASN A 923 -7.54 -14.93 -37.17
N LYS A 924 -7.02 -13.84 -36.58
CA LYS A 924 -6.57 -12.64 -37.31
C LYS A 924 -7.67 -11.97 -38.18
N ASN A 925 -8.92 -12.04 -37.75
CA ASN A 925 -10.10 -11.71 -38.58
C ASN A 925 -10.95 -10.57 -38.01
N LEU A 926 -10.30 -9.48 -37.57
CA LEU A 926 -10.96 -8.29 -37.01
C LEU A 926 -12.00 -7.67 -37.98
N TYR A 927 -11.66 -7.60 -39.27
CA TYR A 927 -12.57 -7.12 -40.32
C TYR A 927 -13.93 -7.85 -40.33
N LYS A 928 -13.93 -9.18 -40.10
CA LYS A 928 -15.17 -9.97 -40.03
C LYS A 928 -16.02 -9.60 -38.82
N VAL A 929 -15.40 -9.22 -37.71
CA VAL A 929 -16.10 -8.70 -36.52
C VAL A 929 -16.69 -7.33 -36.84
N GLU A 930 -15.91 -6.42 -37.41
CA GLU A 930 -16.35 -5.07 -37.79
C GLU A 930 -17.53 -5.11 -38.77
N GLU A 931 -17.48 -5.99 -39.77
CA GLU A 931 -18.56 -6.18 -40.75
C GLU A 931 -19.84 -6.72 -40.11
N ARG A 932 -19.73 -7.75 -39.26
CA ARG A 932 -20.89 -8.53 -38.76
C ARG A 932 -21.44 -8.07 -37.41
N LEU A 933 -20.74 -7.22 -36.67
CA LEU A 933 -21.19 -6.74 -35.37
C LEU A 933 -22.52 -5.98 -35.50
N THR A 934 -23.49 -6.37 -34.68
CA THR A 934 -24.83 -5.75 -34.62
C THR A 934 -25.32 -5.70 -33.18
N PHE A 935 -26.29 -4.82 -32.91
CA PHE A 935 -26.88 -4.65 -31.57
C PHE A 935 -27.44 -5.96 -30.96
N PRO A 936 -28.11 -6.86 -31.70
CA PRO A 936 -28.53 -8.17 -31.18
C PRO A 936 -27.41 -9.02 -30.56
N HIS A 937 -26.15 -8.86 -30.98
CA HIS A 937 -25.03 -9.55 -30.33
C HIS A 937 -24.87 -9.08 -28.88
N PHE A 938 -24.89 -7.76 -28.64
CA PHE A 938 -24.81 -7.19 -27.30
C PHE A 938 -25.96 -7.59 -26.39
N ARG A 939 -27.18 -7.64 -26.93
CA ARG A 939 -28.36 -8.11 -26.19
C ARG A 939 -28.22 -9.57 -25.76
N ARG A 940 -27.80 -10.47 -26.66
CA ARG A 940 -27.57 -11.90 -26.36
C ARG A 940 -26.50 -12.09 -25.29
N MET A 941 -25.36 -11.40 -25.42
CA MET A 941 -24.26 -11.46 -24.44
C MET A 941 -24.71 -11.01 -23.03
N THR A 942 -25.52 -9.94 -22.96
CA THR A 942 -26.05 -9.45 -21.68
C THR A 942 -27.04 -10.43 -21.04
N GLN A 943 -27.95 -11.01 -21.83
CA GLN A 943 -28.92 -11.99 -21.33
C GLN A 943 -28.25 -13.26 -20.79
N GLN A 944 -27.22 -13.77 -21.47
CA GLN A 944 -26.47 -14.94 -21.00
C GLN A 944 -25.69 -14.66 -19.72
N PHE A 945 -25.16 -13.45 -19.56
CA PHE A 945 -24.51 -13.03 -18.32
C PHE A 945 -25.50 -12.95 -17.14
N SER A 946 -26.75 -12.55 -17.36
CA SER A 946 -27.76 -12.46 -16.29
C SER A 946 -28.37 -13.81 -15.86
N LEU A 947 -28.13 -14.89 -16.62
CA LEU A 947 -28.69 -16.23 -16.35
C LEU A 947 -27.71 -17.16 -15.62
N ARG A 948 -26.45 -16.74 -15.45
CA ARG A 948 -25.38 -17.45 -14.74
C ARG A 948 -24.99 -16.66 -13.50
#